data_AF-A0A7G6S7G6-F1
#
_entry.id   AF-A0A7G6S7G6-F1
#
_cell.length_a   1.000
_cell.length_b   1.000
_cell.length_c   1.000
_cell.angle_alpha   90.00
_cell.angle_beta   90.00
_cell.angle_gamma   90.00
#
_symmetry.space_group_name_H-M   'P 1'
#
loop_
_entity.id
_entity.type
_entity.pdbx_description
1 polymer ?
#
loop_
_entity_poly.entity_id
_entity_poly.type
_entity_poly.pdbx_seq_one_letter_code
_entity_poly.pdbx_strand_id
1 'polypeptide(L)'
;MRIACLGGGPAGLYFAISMKLRDPGHDITIIERNKADDTFGWGVVLSSETLFNLAANDPVSAEAIRAHFAYWDDIAVHFKTTETVSTGHGFCGIGRKKLLMLLQDRARELGVHLQFETTVEDIATLAQEYDLVVAADGLNSRVRSAFAEHFKPEVDTRKCKFVWLGTHQKFDNAFTFIFEETEHGWVWAHAYQFDGDTATFIVECSQETWDRFGFGSLSQQDSIAICERIFAKYLGGHALMTNANHIRGSAWISFPRVLCEKWSHDNVVLLGDAAATAHFSIGSGTKLALESAIALAGYLNTEKTVKDAFAKYEDERRLQVLRLQSAARNSLEWFEDVERYFDLDPVQFNYSLLTRSQRISHENLRLRDRKWLASAETWFQEQAGAGKNTHRAPMFAPFKLREMALKNRIVVSPMAQYKAVDGTPTDWHLIHYGERAKGGAGMVTIEMTCVSPEGRITPGCTGMYAPAHETAWKRIVDFVHSETEAKISCQLGHSGAKGSTRLGWEGTDEPLPDGNWPVLSSSDLPWSANNQTPTAMTRADMDRVRDQFVASAEMAERAGFDMLEIHAAHGYLLSSFITPVMNNRTDAYGGSLENRMRYPLEIFHAVRLVWPSEKPISVRISANDWMGEQGITPHEAVEIARLLQEAGVDICDVSAGQTSVEAKPVYGRMFQTPFSDRIRNETGMATMAVGNIYEPDHANSILLAGRADLVCLARPHLADPYWTLHAAVALGDKGVTWPKPYYPGRDQMYRLAERAETVTPIEGA
;
A
#
# COMPACT_ATOMS: atom_id res chain seq x y z
N MET A 1 -22.23 -28.22 26.95
CA MET A 1 -21.04 -27.61 27.57
C MET A 1 -21.46 -26.48 28.49
N ARG A 2 -20.70 -26.23 29.55
CA ARG A 2 -20.74 -25.02 30.37
C ARG A 2 -19.75 -24.01 29.82
N ILE A 3 -20.22 -22.86 29.36
CA ILE A 3 -19.42 -21.87 28.62
C ILE A 3 -19.50 -20.52 29.31
N ALA A 4 -18.35 -19.92 29.59
CA ALA A 4 -18.25 -18.53 30.04
C ALA A 4 -17.80 -17.64 28.88
N CYS A 5 -18.59 -16.64 28.54
CA CYS A 5 -18.23 -15.62 27.56
C CYS A 5 -17.92 -14.31 28.29
N LEU A 6 -16.65 -13.92 28.29
CA LEU A 6 -16.20 -12.69 28.93
C LEU A 6 -16.33 -11.54 27.94
N GLY A 7 -17.29 -10.65 28.16
CA GLY A 7 -17.61 -9.52 27.29
C GLY A 7 -18.99 -9.61 26.63
N GLY A 8 -19.82 -8.60 26.86
CA GLY A 8 -21.17 -8.41 26.32
C GLY A 8 -21.21 -7.57 25.04
N GLY A 9 -20.10 -7.51 24.30
CA GLY A 9 -20.05 -6.88 22.97
C GLY A 9 -20.61 -7.78 21.85
N PRO A 10 -20.58 -7.33 20.58
CA PRO A 10 -21.14 -8.10 19.46
C PRO A 10 -20.51 -9.49 19.30
N ALA A 11 -19.22 -9.64 19.60
CA ALA A 11 -18.52 -10.92 19.48
C ALA A 11 -19.04 -11.96 20.49
N GLY A 12 -19.07 -11.61 21.78
CA GLY A 12 -19.50 -12.51 22.85
C GLY A 12 -20.99 -12.84 22.78
N LEU A 13 -21.84 -11.81 22.59
CA LEU A 13 -23.29 -12.00 22.43
C LEU A 13 -23.60 -12.92 21.25
N TYR A 14 -23.00 -12.65 20.09
CA TYR A 14 -23.32 -13.42 18.89
C TYR A 14 -22.74 -14.82 18.92
N PHE A 15 -21.58 -15.03 19.57
CA PHE A 15 -21.07 -16.37 19.81
C PHE A 15 -22.03 -17.21 20.65
N ALA A 16 -22.55 -16.65 21.76
CA ALA A 16 -23.50 -17.34 22.62
C ALA A 16 -24.81 -17.70 21.90
N ILE A 17 -25.35 -16.76 21.10
CA ILE A 17 -26.50 -17.01 20.22
C ILE A 17 -26.19 -18.16 19.24
N SER A 18 -25.06 -18.06 18.54
CA SER A 18 -24.65 -19.02 17.52
C SER A 18 -24.44 -20.43 18.09
N MET A 19 -23.93 -20.54 19.33
CA MET A 19 -23.79 -21.80 20.06
C MET A 19 -25.15 -22.37 20.48
N LYS A 20 -26.04 -21.56 21.04
CA LYS A 20 -27.40 -22.00 21.44
C LYS A 20 -28.24 -22.49 20.25
N LEU A 21 -28.07 -21.88 19.08
CA LEU A 21 -28.77 -22.31 17.86
C LEU A 21 -28.30 -23.67 17.34
N ARG A 22 -27.07 -24.07 17.66
CA ARG A 22 -26.51 -25.38 17.29
C ARG A 22 -26.87 -26.46 18.30
N ASP A 23 -26.75 -26.15 19.59
CA ASP A 23 -27.18 -27.02 20.68
C ASP A 23 -27.81 -26.19 21.83
N PRO A 24 -29.14 -26.23 21.98
CA PRO A 24 -29.85 -25.54 23.06
C PRO A 24 -29.44 -26.00 24.47
N GLY A 25 -28.88 -27.21 24.60
CA GLY A 25 -28.46 -27.83 25.86
C GLY A 25 -27.17 -27.25 26.45
N HIS A 26 -26.48 -26.35 25.75
CA HIS A 26 -25.34 -25.63 26.31
C HIS A 26 -25.77 -24.66 27.42
N ASP A 27 -25.05 -24.67 28.54
CA ASP A 27 -25.19 -23.71 29.64
C ASP A 27 -24.21 -22.57 29.40
N ILE A 28 -24.70 -21.38 29.03
CA ILE A 28 -23.87 -20.26 28.59
C ILE A 28 -24.14 -19.04 29.46
N THR A 29 -23.07 -18.50 30.06
CA THR A 29 -23.09 -17.25 30.81
C THR A 29 -22.21 -16.21 30.13
N ILE A 30 -22.79 -15.04 29.82
CA ILE A 30 -22.05 -13.85 29.42
C ILE A 30 -21.81 -12.99 30.66
N ILE A 31 -20.54 -12.61 30.88
CA ILE A 31 -20.12 -11.77 31.99
C ILE A 31 -19.54 -10.47 31.42
N GLU A 32 -20.18 -9.33 31.71
CA GLU A 32 -19.83 -8.00 31.23
C GLU A 32 -19.59 -7.05 32.40
N ARG A 33 -18.48 -6.31 32.34
CA ARG A 33 -18.05 -5.39 33.41
C ARG A 33 -18.85 -4.08 33.42
N ASN A 34 -19.39 -3.67 32.28
CA ASN A 34 -20.17 -2.45 32.12
C ASN A 34 -21.67 -2.71 32.25
N LYS A 35 -22.46 -1.64 32.20
CA LYS A 35 -23.93 -1.76 32.12
C LYS A 35 -24.36 -2.30 30.77
N ALA A 36 -25.57 -2.85 30.73
CA ALA A 36 -26.15 -3.44 29.52
C ALA A 36 -26.23 -2.47 28.33
N ASP A 37 -26.30 -1.17 28.59
CA ASP A 37 -26.54 -0.14 27.60
C ASP A 37 -25.37 0.85 27.45
N ASP A 38 -24.27 0.61 28.16
CA ASP A 38 -23.01 1.34 28.05
C ASP A 38 -22.32 1.01 26.73
N THR A 39 -22.08 2.04 25.92
CA THR A 39 -21.36 1.90 24.64
C THR A 39 -20.30 2.97 24.50
N PHE A 40 -19.19 2.59 23.87
CA PHE A 40 -18.21 3.53 23.36
C PHE A 40 -18.43 3.72 21.85
N GLY A 41 -18.66 4.96 21.42
CA GLY A 41 -18.99 5.27 20.02
C GLY A 41 -20.47 5.07 19.70
N TRP A 42 -20.87 5.50 18.51
CA TRP A 42 -22.28 5.67 18.13
C TRP A 42 -22.76 4.63 17.12
N GLY A 43 -22.64 4.88 15.82
CA GLY A 43 -23.09 3.96 14.77
C GLY A 43 -22.02 2.99 14.31
N VAL A 44 -22.41 1.78 13.92
CA VAL A 44 -21.53 0.83 13.22
C VAL A 44 -22.03 0.58 11.80
N VAL A 45 -21.09 0.43 10.87
CA VAL A 45 -21.39 0.10 9.47
C VAL A 45 -21.26 -1.41 9.27
N LEU A 46 -22.22 -2.01 8.58
CA LEU A 46 -22.19 -3.42 8.18
C LEU A 46 -22.22 -3.53 6.66
N SER A 47 -21.62 -4.60 6.13
CA SER A 47 -21.66 -4.91 4.70
C SER A 47 -22.81 -5.87 4.40
N SER A 48 -23.37 -5.81 3.18
CA SER A 48 -24.42 -6.75 2.73
C SER A 48 -24.00 -8.22 2.89
N GLU A 49 -22.73 -8.54 2.66
CA GLU A 49 -22.16 -9.88 2.90
C GLU A 49 -22.28 -10.30 4.37
N THR A 50 -22.04 -9.39 5.31
CA THR A 50 -22.20 -9.67 6.74
C THR A 50 -23.65 -9.99 7.07
N LEU A 51 -24.62 -9.30 6.45
CA LEU A 51 -26.03 -9.58 6.65
C LEU A 51 -26.44 -10.94 6.10
N PHE A 52 -25.91 -11.32 4.93
CA PHE A 52 -26.13 -12.65 4.38
C PHE A 52 -25.60 -13.75 5.32
N ASN A 53 -24.38 -13.59 5.83
CA ASN A 53 -23.79 -14.52 6.80
C ASN A 53 -24.58 -14.58 8.11
N LEU A 54 -25.08 -13.44 8.59
CA LEU A 54 -25.97 -13.39 9.76
C LEU A 54 -27.28 -14.14 9.49
N ALA A 55 -27.93 -13.90 8.34
CA ALA A 55 -29.20 -14.54 7.99
C ALA A 55 -29.08 -16.06 7.83
N ALA A 56 -27.95 -16.54 7.30
CA ALA A 56 -27.65 -17.96 7.18
C ALA A 56 -27.47 -18.65 8.56
N ASN A 57 -27.02 -17.91 9.58
CA ASN A 57 -26.78 -18.45 10.92
C ASN A 57 -27.97 -18.24 11.88
N ASP A 58 -28.54 -17.03 11.93
CA ASP A 58 -29.70 -16.65 12.73
C ASP A 58 -30.60 -15.68 11.96
N PRO A 59 -31.59 -16.17 11.20
CA PRO A 59 -32.48 -15.31 10.41
C PRO A 59 -33.31 -14.35 11.28
N VAL A 60 -33.55 -14.70 12.55
CA VAL A 60 -34.31 -13.83 13.49
C VAL A 60 -33.49 -12.60 13.88
N SER A 61 -32.22 -12.79 14.29
CA SER A 61 -31.31 -11.67 14.52
C SER A 61 -31.13 -10.82 13.28
N ALA A 62 -30.94 -11.45 12.12
CA ALA A 62 -30.72 -10.73 10.87
C ALA A 62 -31.91 -9.83 10.52
N GLU A 63 -33.15 -10.32 10.64
CA GLU A 63 -34.36 -9.53 10.41
C GLU A 63 -34.49 -8.37 11.42
N ALA A 64 -34.31 -8.65 12.71
CA ALA A 64 -34.45 -7.66 13.77
C ALA A 64 -33.42 -6.53 13.64
N ILE A 65 -32.18 -6.87 13.28
CA ILE A 65 -31.11 -5.91 13.00
C ILE A 65 -31.45 -5.12 11.73
N ARG A 66 -31.87 -5.79 10.66
CA ARG A 66 -32.19 -5.16 9.37
C ARG A 66 -33.31 -4.12 9.48
N ALA A 67 -34.30 -4.37 10.31
CA ALA A 67 -35.41 -3.44 10.56
C ALA A 67 -34.99 -2.08 11.14
N HIS A 68 -33.74 -1.94 11.58
CA HIS A 68 -33.22 -0.72 12.20
C HIS A 68 -32.05 -0.08 11.42
N PHE A 69 -31.80 -0.51 10.18
CA PHE A 69 -30.73 0.09 9.38
C PHE A 69 -31.11 1.44 8.78
N ALA A 70 -30.17 2.37 8.85
CA ALA A 70 -30.05 3.45 7.89
C ALA A 70 -29.24 2.95 6.68
N TYR A 71 -29.70 3.25 5.47
CA TYR A 71 -29.04 2.87 4.23
C TYR A 71 -28.62 4.11 3.46
N TRP A 72 -27.42 4.07 2.89
CA TRP A 72 -26.91 5.09 1.99
C TRP A 72 -25.93 4.44 1.01
N ASP A 73 -25.77 5.04 -0.17
CA ASP A 73 -24.93 4.48 -1.23
C ASP A 73 -23.68 5.33 -1.51
N ASP A 74 -23.75 6.61 -1.21
CA ASP A 74 -22.76 7.58 -1.65
C ASP A 74 -21.64 7.78 -0.63
N ILE A 75 -20.48 8.21 -1.12
CA ILE A 75 -19.39 8.79 -0.35
C ILE A 75 -19.21 10.24 -0.80
N ALA A 76 -19.35 11.18 0.13
CA ALA A 76 -19.07 12.59 -0.08
C ALA A 76 -17.70 12.94 0.54
N VAL A 77 -16.91 13.73 -0.17
CA VAL A 77 -15.63 14.26 0.33
C VAL A 77 -15.67 15.78 0.17
N HIS A 78 -15.62 16.48 1.30
CA HIS A 78 -15.39 17.91 1.36
C HIS A 78 -13.92 18.17 1.60
N PHE A 79 -13.26 18.78 0.62
CA PHE A 79 -11.86 19.11 0.67
C PHE A 79 -11.61 20.46 -0.02
N LYS A 80 -10.96 21.38 0.70
CA LYS A 80 -10.84 22.79 0.29
C LYS A 80 -12.23 23.39 0.04
N THR A 81 -12.46 23.97 -1.14
CA THR A 81 -13.75 24.55 -1.53
C THR A 81 -14.63 23.60 -2.33
N THR A 82 -14.22 22.33 -2.48
CA THR A 82 -14.88 21.38 -3.38
C THR A 82 -15.55 20.27 -2.59
N GLU A 83 -16.78 19.97 -2.98
CA GLU A 83 -17.49 18.75 -2.60
C GLU A 83 -17.52 17.81 -3.80
N THR A 84 -17.13 16.57 -3.59
CA THR A 84 -17.20 15.52 -4.60
C THR A 84 -17.94 14.32 -4.04
N VAL A 85 -18.89 13.79 -4.82
CA VAL A 85 -19.70 12.64 -4.44
C VAL A 85 -19.45 11.49 -5.42
N SER A 86 -19.18 10.30 -4.88
CA SER A 86 -19.10 9.04 -5.63
C SER A 86 -20.16 8.07 -5.12
N THR A 87 -20.86 7.41 -6.03
CA THR A 87 -22.00 6.51 -5.73
C THR A 87 -21.62 5.01 -5.86
N GLY A 88 -22.58 4.11 -5.64
CA GLY A 88 -22.40 2.66 -5.82
C GLY A 88 -21.51 1.98 -4.78
N HIS A 89 -21.33 2.58 -3.60
CA HIS A 89 -20.52 2.00 -2.54
C HIS A 89 -21.31 1.03 -1.66
N GLY A 90 -22.58 1.33 -1.42
CA GLY A 90 -23.56 0.52 -0.70
C GLY A 90 -23.20 0.29 0.77
N PHE A 91 -23.80 1.07 1.67
CA PHE A 91 -23.59 0.97 3.11
C PHE A 91 -24.91 0.81 3.87
N CYS A 92 -24.83 0.15 5.02
CA CYS A 92 -25.87 0.23 6.03
C CYS A 92 -25.27 0.46 7.42
N GLY A 93 -25.95 1.27 8.22
CA GLY A 93 -25.56 1.65 9.57
C GLY A 93 -26.63 1.31 10.58
N ILE A 94 -26.21 0.87 11.77
CA ILE A 94 -27.08 0.71 12.94
C ILE A 94 -26.43 1.34 14.17
N GLY A 95 -27.23 1.94 15.05
CA GLY A 95 -26.75 2.39 16.35
C GLY A 95 -26.18 1.23 17.17
N ARG A 96 -24.94 1.37 17.65
CA ARG A 96 -24.24 0.33 18.43
C ARG A 96 -25.02 -0.10 19.66
N LYS A 97 -25.61 0.86 20.38
CA LYS A 97 -26.50 0.61 21.52
C LYS A 97 -27.67 -0.28 21.12
N LYS A 98 -28.34 0.06 20.02
CA LYS A 98 -29.50 -0.69 19.51
C LYS A 98 -29.11 -2.10 19.08
N LEU A 99 -27.99 -2.26 18.37
CA LEU A 99 -27.44 -3.57 18.00
C LEU A 99 -27.22 -4.46 19.23
N LEU A 100 -26.57 -3.93 20.27
CA LEU A 100 -26.34 -4.69 21.50
C LEU A 100 -27.65 -5.10 22.18
N MET A 101 -28.63 -4.20 22.28
CA MET A 101 -29.93 -4.54 22.87
C MET A 101 -30.63 -5.67 22.12
N LEU A 102 -30.67 -5.61 20.78
CA LEU A 102 -31.26 -6.67 19.95
C LEU A 102 -30.57 -8.02 20.17
N LEU A 103 -29.24 -8.03 20.23
CA LEU A 103 -28.47 -9.25 20.49
C LEU A 103 -28.67 -9.76 21.93
N GLN A 104 -28.79 -8.87 22.91
CA GLN A 104 -29.09 -9.27 24.30
C GLN A 104 -30.47 -9.88 24.42
N ASP A 105 -31.48 -9.28 23.79
CA ASP A 105 -32.85 -9.80 23.78
C ASP A 105 -32.88 -11.19 23.15
N ARG A 106 -32.22 -11.35 21.99
CA ARG A 106 -32.08 -12.65 21.33
C ARG A 106 -31.35 -13.68 22.19
N ALA A 107 -30.27 -13.28 22.87
CA ALA A 107 -29.53 -14.17 23.77
C ALA A 107 -30.42 -14.64 24.93
N ARG A 108 -31.23 -13.75 25.52
CA ARG A 108 -32.19 -14.11 26.58
C ARG A 108 -33.28 -15.06 26.08
N GLU A 109 -33.82 -14.81 24.88
CA GLU A 109 -34.80 -15.72 24.24
C GLU A 109 -34.28 -17.15 24.10
N LEU A 110 -32.98 -17.29 23.80
CA LEU A 110 -32.31 -18.58 23.64
C LEU A 110 -31.80 -19.17 24.97
N GLY A 111 -32.11 -18.54 26.11
CA GLY A 111 -31.74 -19.01 27.43
C GLY A 111 -30.25 -18.86 27.77
N VAL A 112 -29.60 -17.80 27.26
CA VAL A 112 -28.25 -17.38 27.71
C VAL A 112 -28.39 -16.54 28.98
N HIS A 113 -27.55 -16.82 29.97
CA HIS A 113 -27.48 -16.04 31.21
C HIS A 113 -26.61 -14.80 31.00
N LEU A 114 -27.16 -13.59 31.22
CA LEU A 114 -26.43 -12.32 31.09
C LEU A 114 -26.16 -11.72 32.47
N GLN A 115 -24.89 -11.50 32.80
CA GLN A 115 -24.43 -10.87 34.03
C GLN A 115 -23.68 -9.58 33.69
N PHE A 116 -24.31 -8.44 33.95
CA PHE A 116 -23.72 -7.11 33.75
C PHE A 116 -23.11 -6.58 35.04
N GLU A 117 -22.33 -5.51 34.94
CA GLU A 117 -21.64 -4.86 36.08
C GLU A 117 -20.81 -5.86 36.93
N THR A 118 -20.30 -6.91 36.27
CA THR A 118 -19.59 -8.02 36.92
C THR A 118 -18.18 -8.12 36.34
N THR A 119 -17.18 -8.00 37.20
CA THR A 119 -15.78 -8.09 36.79
C THR A 119 -15.19 -9.43 37.24
N VAL A 120 -14.55 -10.15 36.32
CA VAL A 120 -13.80 -11.37 36.64
C VAL A 120 -12.36 -10.98 36.95
N GLU A 121 -11.90 -11.27 38.17
CA GLU A 121 -10.55 -10.97 38.62
C GLU A 121 -9.58 -12.14 38.36
N ASP A 122 -10.00 -13.38 38.63
CA ASP A 122 -9.19 -14.58 38.46
C ASP A 122 -9.67 -15.41 37.25
N ILE A 123 -9.03 -15.17 36.09
CA ILE A 123 -9.37 -15.87 34.84
C ILE A 123 -8.95 -17.34 34.89
N ALA A 124 -7.88 -17.68 35.65
CA ALA A 124 -7.37 -19.04 35.72
C ALA A 124 -8.33 -19.95 36.51
N THR A 125 -8.89 -19.45 37.62
CA THR A 125 -9.96 -20.16 38.34
C THR A 125 -11.19 -20.33 37.47
N LEU A 126 -11.63 -19.28 36.78
CA LEU A 126 -12.78 -19.37 35.88
C LEU A 126 -12.58 -20.44 34.79
N ALA A 127 -11.38 -20.53 34.22
CA ALA A 127 -11.05 -21.55 33.22
C ALA A 127 -11.13 -22.99 33.75
N GLN A 128 -11.00 -23.20 35.07
CA GLN A 128 -11.17 -24.52 35.68
C GLN A 128 -12.65 -24.87 35.95
N GLU A 129 -13.53 -23.87 36.09
CA GLU A 129 -14.95 -24.07 36.42
C GLU A 129 -15.84 -24.31 35.19
N TYR A 130 -15.39 -23.89 34.01
CA TYR A 130 -16.12 -23.96 32.75
C TYR A 130 -15.43 -24.88 31.75
N ASP A 131 -16.22 -25.53 30.89
CA ASP A 131 -15.69 -26.37 29.81
C ASP A 131 -15.00 -25.53 28.72
N LEU A 132 -15.40 -24.26 28.59
CA LEU A 132 -14.90 -23.31 27.59
C LEU A 132 -15.01 -21.87 28.13
N VAL A 133 -13.94 -21.09 27.95
CA VAL A 133 -13.93 -19.64 28.19
C VAL A 133 -13.67 -18.90 26.87
N VAL A 134 -14.62 -18.06 26.46
CA VAL A 134 -14.48 -17.19 25.29
C VAL A 134 -14.18 -15.78 25.75
N ALA A 135 -12.96 -15.32 25.47
CA ALA A 135 -12.49 -13.98 25.76
C ALA A 135 -12.89 -13.00 24.64
N ALA A 136 -14.04 -12.37 24.82
CA ALA A 136 -14.60 -11.33 23.96
C ALA A 136 -14.59 -9.95 24.66
N ASP A 137 -13.69 -9.73 25.62
CA ASP A 137 -13.62 -8.58 26.53
C ASP A 137 -12.93 -7.35 25.91
N GLY A 138 -12.75 -7.40 24.59
CA GLY A 138 -12.44 -6.28 23.72
C GLY A 138 -10.98 -5.84 23.73
N LEU A 139 -10.78 -4.60 23.30
CA LEU A 139 -9.47 -4.02 23.04
C LEU A 139 -8.51 -4.09 24.25
N ASN A 140 -9.01 -3.77 25.45
CA ASN A 140 -8.27 -3.83 26.71
C ASN A 140 -8.49 -5.18 27.42
N SER A 141 -8.38 -6.29 26.67
CA SER A 141 -8.64 -7.64 27.19
C SER A 141 -7.74 -7.98 28.38
N ARG A 142 -8.37 -8.26 29.52
CA ARG A 142 -7.71 -8.75 30.73
C ARG A 142 -7.26 -10.19 30.54
N VAL A 143 -8.06 -10.99 29.81
CA VAL A 143 -7.74 -12.39 29.50
C VAL A 143 -6.49 -12.51 28.64
N ARG A 144 -6.40 -11.70 27.58
CA ARG A 144 -5.20 -11.63 26.73
C ARG A 144 -3.96 -11.28 27.55
N SER A 145 -4.11 -10.36 28.49
CA SER A 145 -3.01 -9.92 29.37
C SER A 145 -2.60 -11.00 30.37
N ALA A 146 -3.57 -11.73 30.94
CA ALA A 146 -3.34 -12.81 31.91
C ALA A 146 -2.56 -13.99 31.30
N PHE A 147 -2.81 -14.31 30.02
CA PHE A 147 -2.11 -15.39 29.30
C PHE A 147 -1.22 -14.86 28.17
N ALA A 148 -0.59 -13.70 28.38
CA ALA A 148 0.22 -13.03 27.34
C ALA A 148 1.38 -13.91 26.84
N GLU A 149 1.96 -14.76 27.71
CA GLU A 149 3.03 -15.70 27.33
C GLU A 149 2.57 -16.73 26.28
N HIS A 150 1.28 -17.06 26.26
CA HIS A 150 0.69 -18.02 25.31
C HIS A 150 0.18 -17.33 24.05
N PHE A 151 -0.59 -16.24 24.20
CA PHE A 151 -1.17 -15.52 23.06
C PHE A 151 -0.14 -14.69 22.29
N LYS A 152 0.94 -14.26 22.96
CA LYS A 152 1.99 -13.38 22.45
C LYS A 152 1.41 -12.17 21.72
N PRO A 153 0.74 -11.27 22.46
CA PRO A 153 0.11 -10.10 21.86
C PRO A 153 1.15 -9.06 21.47
N GLU A 154 1.04 -8.56 20.24
CA GLU A 154 1.65 -7.33 19.77
C GLU A 154 0.61 -6.21 19.85
N VAL A 155 0.90 -5.17 20.63
CA VAL A 155 0.05 -3.98 20.76
C VAL A 155 0.84 -2.77 20.30
N ASP A 156 0.35 -2.13 19.25
CA ASP A 156 0.96 -0.98 18.60
C ASP A 156 0.00 0.22 18.66
N THR A 157 0.35 1.24 19.43
CA THR A 157 -0.47 2.44 19.60
C THR A 157 -0.23 3.41 18.45
N ARG A 158 -1.29 3.68 17.70
CA ARG A 158 -1.25 4.40 16.43
C ARG A 158 -1.21 5.91 16.63
N LYS A 159 -0.74 6.64 15.61
CA LYS A 159 -0.25 8.03 15.76
C LYS A 159 -1.38 9.03 15.88
N CYS A 160 -2.41 8.91 15.06
CA CYS A 160 -3.53 9.85 15.05
C CYS A 160 -4.32 9.82 16.35
N LYS A 161 -4.82 11.00 16.72
CA LYS A 161 -5.76 11.19 17.81
C LYS A 161 -7.14 11.25 17.22
N PHE A 162 -8.10 10.56 17.84
CA PHE A 162 -9.49 10.66 17.46
C PHE A 162 -10.43 10.73 18.66
N VAL A 163 -11.60 11.33 18.44
CA VAL A 163 -12.73 11.32 19.37
C VAL A 163 -14.00 10.92 18.61
N TRP A 164 -14.81 10.05 19.21
CA TRP A 164 -16.03 9.55 18.60
C TRP A 164 -17.25 10.26 19.19
N LEU A 165 -17.87 11.13 18.40
CA LEU A 165 -19.03 11.93 18.78
C LEU A 165 -20.27 11.50 17.99
N GLY A 166 -21.42 12.03 18.39
CA GLY A 166 -22.70 11.89 17.69
C GLY A 166 -23.32 13.25 17.44
N THR A 167 -24.30 13.33 16.56
CA THR A 167 -25.04 14.58 16.30
C THR A 167 -26.46 14.29 15.82
N HIS A 168 -27.33 15.29 15.94
CA HIS A 168 -28.66 15.28 15.31
C HIS A 168 -28.65 15.81 13.88
N GLN A 169 -27.53 16.38 13.42
CA GLN A 169 -27.33 16.67 12.01
C GLN A 169 -27.46 15.39 11.19
N LYS A 170 -28.12 15.48 10.04
CA LYS A 170 -28.28 14.36 9.11
C LYS A 170 -27.09 14.23 8.18
N PHE A 171 -26.68 12.98 7.97
CA PHE A 171 -25.73 12.54 6.94
C PHE A 171 -26.32 11.30 6.25
N ASP A 172 -27.61 11.39 5.89
CA ASP A 172 -28.43 10.30 5.35
C ASP A 172 -28.32 10.16 3.83
N ASN A 173 -27.68 11.13 3.15
CA ASN A 173 -27.37 11.08 1.73
C ASN A 173 -26.05 10.36 1.43
N ALA A 174 -25.02 10.47 2.29
CA ALA A 174 -23.70 9.91 2.02
C ALA A 174 -22.86 9.65 3.29
N PHE A 175 -21.93 8.69 3.19
CA PHE A 175 -20.79 8.64 4.10
C PHE A 175 -19.88 9.85 3.79
N THR A 176 -19.74 10.75 4.75
CA THR A 176 -19.13 12.05 4.51
C THR A 176 -17.76 12.15 5.17
N PHE A 177 -16.73 12.45 4.37
CA PHE A 177 -15.40 12.85 4.82
C PHE A 177 -15.29 14.37 4.72
N ILE A 178 -14.78 15.00 5.78
CA ILE A 178 -14.64 16.46 5.87
C ILE A 178 -13.21 16.77 6.29
N PHE A 179 -12.53 17.67 5.58
CA PHE A 179 -11.17 18.11 5.89
C PHE A 179 -11.13 19.63 6.05
N GLU A 180 -10.77 20.11 7.24
CA GLU A 180 -10.63 21.53 7.55
C GLU A 180 -9.20 21.88 7.92
N GLU A 181 -8.69 22.95 7.30
CA GLU A 181 -7.46 23.60 7.72
C GLU A 181 -7.77 24.65 8.80
N THR A 182 -7.04 24.61 9.90
CA THR A 182 -7.20 25.56 11.02
C THR A 182 -5.88 26.25 11.32
N GLU A 183 -5.89 27.27 12.18
CA GLU A 183 -4.66 27.93 12.64
C GLU A 183 -3.69 26.98 13.39
N HIS A 184 -4.20 25.84 13.88
CA HIS A 184 -3.41 24.85 14.62
C HIS A 184 -2.98 23.64 13.77
N GLY A 185 -3.39 23.56 12.51
CA GLY A 185 -3.17 22.41 11.62
C GLY A 185 -4.47 21.86 11.05
N TRP A 186 -4.39 20.70 10.41
CA TRP A 186 -5.53 20.07 9.76
C TRP A 186 -6.30 19.15 10.69
N VAL A 187 -7.63 19.22 10.61
CA VAL A 187 -8.56 18.37 11.37
C VAL A 187 -9.58 17.80 10.39
N TRP A 188 -9.89 16.51 10.51
CA TRP A 188 -10.86 15.86 9.64
C TRP A 188 -11.93 15.11 10.41
N ALA A 189 -13.06 14.87 9.75
CA ALA A 189 -14.19 14.16 10.32
C ALA A 189 -14.76 13.09 9.38
N HIS A 190 -15.22 11.99 9.98
CA HIS A 190 -15.98 10.92 9.33
C HIS A 190 -17.40 10.95 9.88
N ALA A 191 -18.37 11.24 9.02
CA ALA A 191 -19.78 11.38 9.40
C ALA A 191 -20.70 10.47 8.59
N TYR A 192 -21.62 9.79 9.26
CA TYR A 192 -22.60 8.91 8.61
C TYR A 192 -23.81 8.65 9.51
N GLN A 193 -24.98 8.54 8.88
CA GLN A 193 -26.23 8.19 9.56
C GLN A 193 -26.18 6.76 10.13
N PHE A 194 -26.82 6.49 11.26
CA PHE A 194 -26.95 5.12 11.76
C PHE A 194 -28.33 4.77 12.34
N ASP A 195 -29.22 5.75 12.49
CA ASP A 195 -30.65 5.55 12.75
C ASP A 195 -31.46 6.73 12.19
N GLY A 196 -32.76 6.78 12.49
CA GLY A 196 -33.66 7.81 11.97
C GLY A 196 -33.37 9.23 12.48
N ASP A 197 -32.65 9.40 13.60
CA ASP A 197 -32.58 10.65 14.36
C ASP A 197 -31.15 11.16 14.62
N THR A 198 -30.14 10.31 14.43
CA THR A 198 -28.75 10.61 14.80
C THR A 198 -27.71 10.07 13.80
N ALA A 199 -26.58 10.76 13.76
CA ALA A 199 -25.42 10.42 12.95
C ALA A 199 -24.16 10.29 13.81
N THR A 200 -23.24 9.44 13.34
CA THR A 200 -21.88 9.34 13.85
C THR A 200 -21.08 10.55 13.37
N PHE A 201 -20.21 11.09 14.22
CA PHE A 201 -19.26 12.13 13.87
C PHE A 201 -17.91 11.84 14.55
N ILE A 202 -16.99 11.17 13.85
CA ILE A 202 -15.65 10.87 14.37
C ILE A 202 -14.73 12.00 13.93
N VAL A 203 -14.08 12.67 14.87
CA VAL A 203 -13.08 13.71 14.57
C VAL A 203 -11.69 13.14 14.81
N GLU A 204 -10.76 13.42 13.90
CA GLU A 204 -9.40 12.92 13.93
C GLU A 204 -8.40 14.01 13.50
N CYS A 205 -7.19 13.98 14.07
CA CYS A 205 -6.10 14.86 13.71
C CYS A 205 -4.73 14.22 14.04
N SER A 206 -3.65 14.82 13.53
CA SER A 206 -2.28 14.46 13.89
C SER A 206 -1.97 14.78 15.36
N GLN A 207 -1.00 14.07 15.95
CA GLN A 207 -0.54 14.32 17.32
C GLN A 207 -0.09 15.78 17.50
N GLU A 208 0.62 16.34 16.52
CA GLU A 208 1.08 17.73 16.57
C GLU A 208 -0.08 18.72 16.58
N THR A 209 -1.08 18.53 15.72
CA THR A 209 -2.29 19.36 15.72
C THR A 209 -3.03 19.24 17.06
N TRP A 210 -3.15 18.03 17.60
CA TRP A 210 -3.79 17.79 18.89
C TRP A 210 -3.08 18.51 20.04
N ASP A 211 -1.74 18.51 20.05
CA ASP A 211 -0.92 19.21 21.05
C ASP A 211 -1.08 20.72 20.92
N ARG A 212 -1.10 21.27 19.70
CA ARG A 212 -1.30 22.70 19.43
C ARG A 212 -2.66 23.22 19.90
N PHE A 213 -3.72 22.41 19.78
CA PHE A 213 -5.04 22.72 20.36
C PHE A 213 -5.08 22.56 21.89
N GLY A 214 -4.11 21.86 22.49
CA GLY A 214 -4.08 21.59 23.92
C GLY A 214 -5.15 20.59 24.39
N PHE A 215 -5.71 19.77 23.48
CA PHE A 215 -6.82 18.85 23.76
C PHE A 215 -6.56 17.91 24.94
N GLY A 216 -5.31 17.57 25.25
CA GLY A 216 -4.97 16.72 26.40
C GLY A 216 -5.34 17.29 27.77
N SER A 217 -5.45 18.62 27.87
CA SER A 217 -5.74 19.32 29.12
C SER A 217 -7.18 19.79 29.25
N LEU A 218 -7.95 19.72 28.15
CA LEU A 218 -9.31 20.24 28.09
C LEU A 218 -10.32 19.27 28.70
N SER A 219 -11.46 19.82 29.15
CA SER A 219 -12.61 19.00 29.46
C SER A 219 -13.20 18.41 28.15
N GLN A 220 -14.01 17.36 28.30
CA GLN A 220 -14.74 16.79 27.17
C GLN A 220 -15.63 17.82 26.49
N GLN A 221 -16.31 18.68 27.27
CA GLN A 221 -17.22 19.70 26.72
C GLN A 221 -16.47 20.82 25.99
N ASP A 222 -15.33 21.27 26.53
CA ASP A 222 -14.51 22.28 25.85
C ASP A 222 -13.94 21.72 24.53
N SER A 223 -13.54 20.45 24.52
CA SER A 223 -13.05 19.77 23.32
C SER A 223 -14.16 19.65 22.26
N ILE A 224 -15.39 19.31 22.68
CA ILE A 224 -16.57 19.25 21.80
C ILE A 224 -16.87 20.63 21.21
N ALA A 225 -16.88 21.69 22.02
CA ALA A 225 -17.14 23.05 21.56
C ALA A 225 -16.09 23.52 20.53
N ILE A 226 -14.83 23.09 20.64
CA ILE A 226 -13.82 23.34 19.61
C ILE A 226 -14.19 22.62 18.30
N CYS A 227 -14.51 21.33 18.36
CA CYS A 227 -14.93 20.57 17.18
C CYS A 227 -16.17 21.18 16.50
N GLU A 228 -17.17 21.63 17.29
CA GLU A 228 -18.36 22.31 16.77
C GLU A 228 -18.00 23.59 16.00
N ARG A 229 -17.04 24.39 16.49
CA ARG A 229 -16.59 25.60 15.80
C ARG A 229 -15.87 25.27 14.49
N ILE A 230 -14.99 24.26 14.49
CA ILE A 230 -14.25 23.83 13.29
C ILE A 230 -15.24 23.37 12.21
N PHE A 231 -16.23 22.55 12.57
CA PHE A 231 -17.16 21.95 11.62
C PHE A 231 -18.51 22.66 11.54
N ALA A 232 -18.63 23.89 12.03
CA ALA A 232 -19.90 24.62 12.14
C ALA A 232 -20.68 24.68 10.82
N LYS A 233 -19.96 24.83 9.70
CA LYS A 233 -20.54 24.89 8.35
C LYS A 233 -21.23 23.60 7.89
N TYR A 234 -20.88 22.45 8.48
CA TYR A 234 -21.44 21.14 8.14
C TYR A 234 -22.48 20.65 9.15
N LEU A 235 -22.48 21.20 10.36
CA LEU A 235 -23.37 20.76 11.43
C LEU A 235 -24.77 21.38 11.36
N GLY A 236 -24.99 22.39 10.51
CA GLY A 236 -26.31 23.01 10.36
C GLY A 236 -26.87 23.62 11.65
N GLY A 237 -26.01 23.96 12.62
CA GLY A 237 -26.40 24.44 13.95
C GLY A 237 -26.76 23.35 14.96
N HIS A 238 -26.64 22.06 14.62
CA HIS A 238 -26.80 20.96 15.56
C HIS A 238 -25.56 20.76 16.43
N ALA A 239 -25.77 20.41 17.70
CA ALA A 239 -24.70 20.12 18.63
C ALA A 239 -24.02 18.77 18.37
N LEU A 240 -22.77 18.65 18.78
CA LEU A 240 -22.03 17.41 18.92
C LEU A 240 -22.25 16.82 20.33
N MET A 241 -22.37 15.50 20.41
CA MET A 241 -22.77 14.76 21.60
C MET A 241 -21.77 13.66 21.92
N THR A 242 -21.64 13.34 23.21
CA THR A 242 -20.80 12.24 23.71
C THR A 242 -21.63 11.24 24.50
N ASN A 243 -21.34 9.96 24.34
CA ASN A 243 -21.85 8.87 25.18
C ASN A 243 -20.75 8.29 26.10
N ALA A 244 -19.53 8.82 26.03
CA ALA A 244 -18.37 8.39 26.81
C ALA A 244 -18.32 9.09 28.18
N ASN A 245 -19.46 9.19 28.87
CA ASN A 245 -19.59 9.92 30.15
C ASN A 245 -18.76 9.31 31.29
N HIS A 246 -18.30 8.06 31.12
CA HIS A 246 -17.46 7.34 32.06
C HIS A 246 -15.95 7.60 31.86
N ILE A 247 -15.55 8.24 30.75
CA ILE A 247 -14.14 8.53 30.45
C ILE A 247 -13.78 9.91 31.04
N ARG A 248 -12.74 9.95 31.88
CA ARG A 248 -12.19 11.22 32.40
C ARG A 248 -11.24 11.86 31.37
N GLY A 249 -11.25 13.18 31.27
CA GLY A 249 -10.42 13.96 30.33
C GLY A 249 -11.17 14.35 29.06
N SER A 250 -10.44 14.63 27.97
CA SER A 250 -11.02 15.11 26.71
C SER A 250 -11.62 14.01 25.83
N ALA A 251 -11.52 12.74 26.24
CA ALA A 251 -11.96 11.54 25.52
C ALA A 251 -11.27 11.28 24.16
N TRP A 252 -10.28 12.09 23.78
CA TRP A 252 -9.40 11.81 22.65
C TRP A 252 -8.47 10.65 22.98
N ILE A 253 -8.39 9.67 22.08
CA ILE A 253 -7.54 8.50 22.22
C ILE A 253 -6.76 8.22 20.95
N SER A 254 -5.70 7.44 21.09
CA SER A 254 -4.99 6.81 19.98
C SER A 254 -5.53 5.39 19.78
N PHE A 255 -5.65 4.94 18.54
CA PHE A 255 -6.12 3.58 18.26
C PHE A 255 -5.02 2.57 18.61
N PRO A 256 -5.27 1.56 19.47
CA PRO A 256 -4.29 0.51 19.71
C PRO A 256 -4.55 -0.67 18.78
N ARG A 257 -3.62 -0.91 17.87
CA ARG A 257 -3.61 -2.06 16.97
C ARG A 257 -3.17 -3.29 17.74
N VAL A 258 -4.02 -4.30 17.83
CA VAL A 258 -3.73 -5.57 18.49
C VAL A 258 -3.61 -6.70 17.46
N LEU A 259 -2.57 -7.51 17.60
CA LEU A 259 -2.36 -8.77 16.89
C LEU A 259 -1.84 -9.84 17.86
N CYS A 260 -2.54 -10.96 18.00
CA CYS A 260 -2.03 -12.11 18.76
C CYS A 260 -1.44 -13.19 17.84
N GLU A 261 -0.27 -13.72 18.18
CA GLU A 261 0.34 -14.86 17.46
C GLU A 261 -0.55 -16.11 17.56
N LYS A 262 -1.09 -16.39 18.76
CA LYS A 262 -2.05 -17.47 19.02
C LYS A 262 -3.34 -16.89 19.57
N TRP A 263 -4.46 -17.56 19.30
CA TRP A 263 -5.78 -17.10 19.75
C TRP A 263 -6.37 -18.01 20.81
N SER A 264 -5.75 -19.14 21.11
CA SER A 264 -6.24 -20.09 22.10
C SER A 264 -5.15 -20.60 23.03
N HIS A 265 -5.56 -20.96 24.24
CA HIS A 265 -4.76 -21.60 25.26
C HIS A 265 -5.66 -22.51 26.12
N ASP A 266 -5.38 -23.81 26.13
CA ASP A 266 -6.20 -24.85 26.77
C ASP A 266 -7.68 -24.77 26.36
N ASN A 267 -8.56 -24.38 27.27
CA ASN A 267 -9.99 -24.17 27.02
C ASN A 267 -10.38 -22.69 26.91
N VAL A 268 -9.41 -21.78 26.76
CA VAL A 268 -9.60 -20.34 26.60
C VAL A 268 -9.34 -19.93 25.15
N VAL A 269 -10.23 -19.13 24.55
CA VAL A 269 -10.08 -18.61 23.19
C VAL A 269 -10.42 -17.13 23.09
N LEU A 270 -9.58 -16.36 22.40
CA LEU A 270 -9.76 -14.94 22.10
C LEU A 270 -10.74 -14.76 20.92
N LEU A 271 -11.60 -13.76 21.02
CA LEU A 271 -12.59 -13.45 20.00
C LEU A 271 -12.76 -11.93 19.81
N GLY A 272 -12.88 -11.50 18.55
CA GLY A 272 -13.03 -10.09 18.20
C GLY A 272 -11.79 -9.26 18.51
N ASP A 273 -11.96 -8.02 18.97
CA ASP A 273 -10.87 -7.08 19.29
C ASP A 273 -9.92 -7.57 20.40
N ALA A 274 -10.31 -8.61 21.16
CA ALA A 274 -9.41 -9.28 22.09
C ALA A 274 -8.29 -10.03 21.35
N ALA A 275 -8.56 -10.61 20.18
CA ALA A 275 -7.60 -11.34 19.35
C ALA A 275 -6.90 -10.43 18.33
N ALA A 276 -7.69 -9.59 17.65
CA ALA A 276 -7.24 -8.81 16.50
C ALA A 276 -8.17 -7.62 16.26
N THR A 277 -7.62 -6.41 16.21
CA THR A 277 -8.39 -5.19 15.95
C THR A 277 -8.37 -4.80 14.48
N ALA A 278 -9.42 -4.12 14.01
CA ALA A 278 -9.44 -3.42 12.73
C ALA A 278 -9.82 -1.94 12.93
N HIS A 279 -9.05 -1.04 12.31
CA HIS A 279 -9.30 0.41 12.40
C HIS A 279 -10.69 0.78 11.87
N PHE A 280 -11.34 1.74 12.51
CA PHE A 280 -12.71 2.16 12.17
C PHE A 280 -12.82 2.77 10.77
N SER A 281 -11.71 3.25 10.19
CA SER A 281 -11.66 3.86 8.84
C SER A 281 -12.10 2.94 7.70
N ILE A 282 -12.23 1.63 7.94
CA ILE A 282 -12.77 0.65 6.97
C ILE A 282 -14.07 -0.04 7.46
N GLY A 283 -14.63 0.39 8.60
CA GLY A 283 -15.92 -0.09 9.13
C GLY A 283 -16.02 -1.60 9.38
N SER A 284 -14.90 -2.30 9.62
CA SER A 284 -14.87 -3.79 9.58
C SER A 284 -14.73 -4.48 10.93
N GLY A 285 -14.62 -3.76 12.05
CA GLY A 285 -14.44 -4.37 13.39
C GLY A 285 -15.61 -5.24 13.83
N THR A 286 -16.85 -4.71 13.74
CA THR A 286 -18.06 -5.47 14.08
C THR A 286 -18.30 -6.65 13.13
N LYS A 287 -18.03 -6.47 11.83
CA LYS A 287 -18.05 -7.57 10.84
C LYS A 287 -17.14 -8.71 11.27
N LEU A 288 -15.88 -8.40 11.57
CA LEU A 288 -14.88 -9.38 12.01
C LEU A 288 -15.34 -10.12 13.26
N ALA A 289 -15.87 -9.40 14.25
CA ALA A 289 -16.36 -9.97 15.49
C ALA A 289 -17.50 -10.98 15.27
N LEU A 290 -18.53 -10.59 14.50
CA LEU A 290 -19.72 -11.43 14.26
C LEU A 290 -19.37 -12.67 13.44
N GLU A 291 -18.62 -12.53 12.36
CA GLU A 291 -18.23 -13.66 11.51
C GLU A 291 -17.27 -14.62 12.22
N SER A 292 -16.34 -14.11 13.02
CA SER A 292 -15.46 -14.94 13.84
C SER A 292 -16.25 -15.71 14.91
N ALA A 293 -17.30 -15.11 15.47
CA ALA A 293 -18.19 -15.77 16.42
C ALA A 293 -18.99 -16.91 15.76
N ILE A 294 -19.51 -16.71 14.55
CA ILE A 294 -20.19 -17.74 13.75
C ILE A 294 -19.23 -18.90 13.46
N ALA A 295 -18.02 -18.58 12.98
CA ALA A 295 -17.02 -19.57 12.60
C ALA A 295 -16.59 -20.43 13.80
N LEU A 296 -16.20 -19.80 14.91
CA LEU A 296 -15.81 -20.50 16.13
C LEU A 296 -16.91 -21.41 16.66
N ALA A 297 -18.16 -20.93 16.72
CA ALA A 297 -19.31 -21.74 17.12
C ALA A 297 -19.56 -22.91 16.13
N GLY A 298 -19.35 -22.68 14.83
CA GLY A 298 -19.37 -23.72 13.80
C GLY A 298 -18.36 -24.84 14.09
N TYR A 299 -17.09 -24.48 14.26
CA TYR A 299 -16.02 -25.46 14.48
C TYR A 299 -16.18 -26.20 15.81
N LEU A 300 -16.60 -25.53 16.89
CA LEU A 300 -16.88 -26.19 18.17
C LEU A 300 -18.01 -27.23 18.09
N ASN A 301 -18.93 -27.08 17.14
CA ASN A 301 -20.02 -28.01 16.91
C ASN A 301 -19.66 -29.16 15.96
N THR A 302 -18.75 -28.94 15.02
CA THR A 302 -18.38 -29.95 14.01
C THR A 302 -17.17 -30.78 14.38
N GLU A 303 -16.20 -30.19 15.07
CA GLU A 303 -14.96 -30.87 15.45
C GLU A 303 -15.14 -31.73 16.70
N LYS A 304 -14.32 -32.78 16.85
CA LYS A 304 -14.46 -33.76 17.93
C LYS A 304 -14.01 -33.24 19.30
N THR A 305 -13.06 -32.33 19.31
CA THR A 305 -12.48 -31.77 20.53
C THR A 305 -12.37 -30.24 20.43
N VAL A 306 -12.40 -29.56 21.58
CA VAL A 306 -12.20 -28.10 21.66
C VAL A 306 -10.86 -27.70 21.06
N LYS A 307 -9.82 -28.52 21.27
CA LYS A 307 -8.48 -28.27 20.72
C LYS A 307 -8.47 -28.31 19.19
N ASP A 308 -9.16 -29.27 18.58
CA ASP A 308 -9.26 -29.37 17.12
C ASP A 308 -10.06 -28.19 16.55
N ALA A 309 -11.14 -27.78 17.22
CA ALA A 309 -11.92 -26.61 16.86
C ALA A 309 -11.09 -25.33 16.90
N PHE A 310 -10.26 -25.14 17.94
CA PHE A 310 -9.36 -23.99 18.05
C PHE A 310 -8.28 -23.98 16.99
N ALA A 311 -7.65 -25.12 16.72
CA ALA A 311 -6.64 -25.22 15.66
C ALA A 311 -7.24 -24.85 14.29
N LYS A 312 -8.44 -25.35 13.98
CA LYS A 312 -9.15 -25.02 12.73
C LYS A 312 -9.60 -23.56 12.66
N TYR A 313 -10.09 -23.01 13.77
CA TYR A 313 -10.44 -21.59 13.88
C TYR A 313 -9.22 -20.70 13.61
N GLU A 314 -8.08 -21.00 14.23
CA GLU A 314 -6.84 -20.25 14.04
C GLU A 314 -6.25 -20.40 12.64
N ASP A 315 -6.40 -21.54 11.98
CA ASP A 315 -5.87 -21.76 10.63
C ASP A 315 -6.75 -21.07 9.56
N GLU A 316 -8.05 -21.40 9.54
CA GLU A 316 -8.96 -20.91 8.48
C GLU A 316 -9.27 -19.42 8.61
N ARG A 317 -9.45 -18.91 9.84
CA ARG A 317 -9.90 -17.53 10.05
C ARG A 317 -8.74 -16.52 10.03
N ARG A 318 -7.51 -16.94 10.35
CA ARG A 318 -6.33 -16.06 10.36
C ARG A 318 -6.08 -15.40 9.02
N LEU A 319 -6.20 -16.14 7.91
CA LEU A 319 -6.00 -15.56 6.58
C LEU A 319 -7.00 -14.44 6.27
N GLN A 320 -8.27 -14.62 6.67
CA GLN A 320 -9.33 -13.63 6.45
C GLN A 320 -9.13 -12.40 7.35
N VAL A 321 -8.76 -12.61 8.62
CA VAL A 321 -8.42 -11.53 9.57
C VAL A 321 -7.21 -10.75 9.06
N LEU A 322 -6.13 -11.42 8.64
CA LEU A 322 -4.93 -10.77 8.10
C LEU A 322 -5.22 -9.91 6.87
N ARG A 323 -6.09 -10.39 5.96
CA ARG A 323 -6.52 -9.59 4.78
C ARG A 323 -7.23 -8.30 5.19
N LEU A 324 -8.17 -8.38 6.13
CA LEU A 324 -8.91 -7.21 6.62
C LEU A 324 -8.02 -6.28 7.44
N GLN A 325 -7.12 -6.81 8.26
CA GLN A 325 -6.14 -6.02 9.00
C GLN A 325 -5.14 -5.33 8.08
N SER A 326 -4.72 -5.98 6.99
CA SER A 326 -3.86 -5.35 5.97
C SER A 326 -4.56 -4.14 5.33
N ALA A 327 -5.83 -4.30 4.93
CA ALA A 327 -6.62 -3.19 4.40
C ALA A 327 -6.87 -2.07 5.44
N ALA A 328 -7.13 -2.45 6.70
CA ALA A 328 -7.31 -1.51 7.80
C ALA A 328 -6.02 -0.72 8.05
N ARG A 329 -4.87 -1.40 8.06
CA ARG A 329 -3.54 -0.80 8.21
C ARG A 329 -3.26 0.19 7.08
N ASN A 330 -3.44 -0.21 5.82
CA ASN A 330 -3.20 0.68 4.68
C ASN A 330 -4.09 1.94 4.75
N SER A 331 -5.37 1.79 5.12
CA SER A 331 -6.25 2.94 5.28
C SER A 331 -5.87 3.82 6.47
N LEU A 332 -5.46 3.21 7.59
CA LEU A 332 -5.03 3.92 8.79
C LEU A 332 -3.76 4.73 8.51
N GLU A 333 -2.74 4.09 7.93
CA GLU A 333 -1.47 4.74 7.59
C GLU A 333 -1.68 5.88 6.60
N TRP A 334 -2.63 5.76 5.67
CA TRP A 334 -3.00 6.87 4.79
C TRP A 334 -3.56 8.07 5.57
N PHE A 335 -4.36 7.86 6.62
CA PHE A 335 -4.86 8.94 7.48
C PHE A 335 -3.75 9.51 8.38
N GLU A 336 -2.85 8.67 8.89
CA GLU A 336 -1.69 9.12 9.66
C GLU A 336 -0.75 10.03 8.85
N ASP A 337 -0.66 9.78 7.55
CA ASP A 337 0.18 10.53 6.62
C ASP A 337 -0.65 11.45 5.69
N VAL A 338 -1.92 11.73 6.02
CA VAL A 338 -2.85 12.42 5.08
C VAL A 338 -2.38 13.81 4.69
N GLU A 339 -1.63 14.46 5.58
CA GLU A 339 -1.11 15.81 5.36
C GLU A 339 -0.22 15.89 4.11
N ARG A 340 0.42 14.78 3.73
CA ARG A 340 1.20 14.64 2.48
C ARG A 340 0.36 14.93 1.23
N TYR A 341 -0.96 14.74 1.28
CA TYR A 341 -1.84 14.86 0.12
C TYR A 341 -2.61 16.18 0.05
N PHE A 342 -2.45 17.09 1.00
CA PHE A 342 -3.26 18.31 1.03
C PHE A 342 -2.92 19.32 -0.09
N ASP A 343 -1.78 19.16 -0.75
CA ASP A 343 -1.44 19.93 -1.94
C ASP A 343 -2.02 19.36 -3.24
N LEU A 344 -2.61 18.15 -3.20
CA LEU A 344 -3.25 17.58 -4.37
C LEU A 344 -4.49 18.37 -4.82
N ASP A 345 -4.80 18.22 -6.11
CA ASP A 345 -6.09 18.63 -6.68
C ASP A 345 -7.24 17.83 -6.03
N PRO A 346 -8.40 18.44 -5.77
CA PRO A 346 -9.53 17.75 -5.15
C PRO A 346 -9.98 16.45 -5.84
N VAL A 347 -9.89 16.35 -7.16
CA VAL A 347 -10.21 15.12 -7.90
C VAL A 347 -9.22 14.01 -7.53
N GLN A 348 -7.93 14.33 -7.53
CA GLN A 348 -6.87 13.37 -7.21
C GLN A 348 -6.89 12.97 -5.73
N PHE A 349 -7.12 13.94 -4.83
CA PHE A 349 -7.28 13.70 -3.39
C PHE A 349 -8.45 12.74 -3.12
N ASN A 350 -9.61 12.99 -3.74
CA ASN A 350 -10.77 12.11 -3.60
C ASN A 350 -10.45 10.68 -4.10
N TYR A 351 -9.84 10.55 -5.28
CA TYR A 351 -9.43 9.23 -5.78
C TYR A 351 -8.45 8.50 -4.84
N SER A 352 -7.44 9.21 -4.32
CA SER A 352 -6.48 8.67 -3.35
C SER A 352 -7.20 8.18 -2.09
N LEU A 353 -8.14 8.98 -1.56
CA LEU A 353 -8.96 8.62 -0.41
C LEU A 353 -9.80 7.38 -0.68
N LEU A 354 -10.53 7.30 -1.80
CA LEU A 354 -11.38 6.15 -2.12
C LEU A 354 -10.59 4.85 -2.28
N THR A 355 -9.36 4.93 -2.80
CA THR A 355 -8.51 3.76 -3.08
C THR A 355 -7.49 3.44 -1.97
N ARG A 356 -7.44 4.22 -0.88
CA ARG A 356 -6.44 4.11 0.22
C ARG A 356 -6.33 2.70 0.83
N SER A 357 -7.46 2.01 0.97
CA SER A 357 -7.50 0.67 1.59
C SER A 357 -6.97 -0.45 0.68
N GLN A 358 -6.79 -0.15 -0.62
CA GLN A 358 -6.48 -1.09 -1.70
C GLN A 358 -7.55 -2.18 -1.94
N ARG A 359 -8.70 -2.14 -1.23
CA ARG A 359 -9.86 -3.01 -1.50
C ARG A 359 -10.71 -2.49 -2.65
N ILE A 360 -10.76 -1.17 -2.79
CA ILE A 360 -11.38 -0.50 -3.92
C ILE A 360 -10.25 -0.19 -4.89
N SER A 361 -10.29 -0.83 -6.05
CA SER A 361 -9.35 -0.63 -7.15
C SER A 361 -9.91 0.29 -8.22
N HIS A 362 -9.10 0.62 -9.23
CA HIS A 362 -9.54 1.45 -10.35
C HIS A 362 -10.74 0.84 -11.09
N GLU A 363 -10.64 -0.44 -11.49
CA GLU A 363 -11.77 -1.10 -12.18
C GLU A 363 -12.93 -1.42 -11.23
N ASN A 364 -12.67 -1.62 -9.92
CA ASN A 364 -13.77 -1.71 -8.96
C ASN A 364 -14.56 -0.40 -8.88
N LEU A 365 -13.91 0.76 -8.94
CA LEU A 365 -14.60 2.06 -9.04
C LEU A 365 -15.42 2.17 -10.32
N ARG A 366 -14.99 1.56 -11.43
CA ARG A 366 -15.80 1.56 -12.67
C ARG A 366 -17.10 0.78 -12.52
N LEU A 367 -17.06 -0.31 -11.77
CA LEU A 367 -18.24 -1.12 -11.46
C LEU A 367 -19.19 -0.40 -10.50
N ARG A 368 -18.64 0.39 -9.57
CA ARG A 368 -19.41 1.17 -8.58
C ARG A 368 -20.00 2.44 -9.17
N ASP A 369 -19.14 3.27 -9.77
CA ASP A 369 -19.50 4.57 -10.30
C ASP A 369 -18.72 4.88 -11.58
N ARG A 370 -19.22 4.30 -12.68
CA ARG A 370 -18.65 4.52 -14.01
C ARG A 370 -18.56 5.99 -14.39
N LYS A 371 -19.56 6.81 -14.02
CA LYS A 371 -19.63 8.22 -14.41
C LYS A 371 -18.58 9.05 -13.67
N TRP A 372 -18.47 8.84 -12.36
CA TRP A 372 -17.46 9.52 -11.56
C TRP A 372 -16.06 9.14 -12.01
N LEU A 373 -15.78 7.84 -12.20
CA LEU A 373 -14.45 7.41 -12.63
C LEU A 373 -14.10 7.97 -14.01
N ALA A 374 -15.03 7.94 -14.97
CA ALA A 374 -14.85 8.54 -16.29
C ALA A 374 -14.50 10.04 -16.21
N SER A 375 -15.10 10.78 -15.26
CA SER A 375 -14.78 12.18 -15.04
C SER A 375 -13.38 12.39 -14.47
N ALA A 376 -12.95 11.54 -13.53
CA ALA A 376 -11.61 11.57 -12.96
C ALA A 376 -10.53 11.19 -14.00
N GLU A 377 -10.81 10.22 -14.86
CA GLU A 377 -9.95 9.86 -15.99
C GLU A 377 -9.82 11.00 -16.98
N THR A 378 -10.94 11.66 -17.32
CA THR A 378 -10.94 12.83 -18.21
C THR A 378 -10.11 13.96 -17.62
N TRP A 379 -10.31 14.27 -16.33
CA TRP A 379 -9.49 15.25 -15.61
C TRP A 379 -7.99 14.90 -15.69
N PHE A 380 -7.62 13.64 -15.43
CA PHE A 380 -6.22 13.21 -15.46
C PHE A 380 -5.59 13.35 -16.86
N GLN A 381 -6.35 13.00 -17.92
CA GLN A 381 -5.91 13.18 -19.30
C GLN A 381 -5.68 14.65 -19.63
N GLU A 382 -6.57 15.55 -19.22
CA GLU A 382 -6.43 16.99 -19.43
C GLU A 382 -5.23 17.57 -18.67
N GLN A 383 -5.03 17.18 -17.40
CA GLN A 383 -3.84 17.58 -16.63
C GLN A 383 -2.54 17.08 -17.26
N ALA A 384 -2.58 15.92 -17.92
CA ALA A 384 -1.44 15.37 -18.65
C ALA A 384 -1.17 16.08 -20.00
N GLY A 385 -2.04 17.00 -20.43
CA GLY A 385 -1.91 17.72 -21.70
C GLY A 385 -2.56 17.01 -22.91
N ALA A 386 -3.42 16.01 -22.68
CA ALA A 386 -4.26 15.46 -23.74
C ALA A 386 -5.36 16.47 -24.15
N GLY A 387 -5.98 16.23 -25.32
CA GLY A 387 -7.10 17.06 -25.78
C GLY A 387 -8.28 17.04 -24.81
N LYS A 388 -9.06 18.14 -24.78
CA LYS A 388 -10.26 18.23 -23.93
C LYS A 388 -11.22 17.06 -24.17
N ASN A 389 -11.83 16.57 -23.09
CA ASN A 389 -12.75 15.42 -23.11
C ASN A 389 -12.13 14.09 -23.60
N THR A 390 -10.79 13.94 -23.52
CA THR A 390 -10.15 12.65 -23.79
C THR A 390 -10.49 11.67 -22.68
N HIS A 391 -11.20 10.59 -23.03
CA HIS A 391 -11.60 9.55 -22.08
C HIS A 391 -10.75 8.29 -22.29
N ARG A 392 -9.65 8.16 -21.53
CA ARG A 392 -8.74 7.01 -21.58
C ARG A 392 -8.15 6.74 -20.20
N ALA A 393 -7.82 5.47 -19.95
CA ALA A 393 -7.21 5.06 -18.69
C ALA A 393 -5.91 5.85 -18.37
N PRO A 394 -5.62 6.15 -17.09
CA PRO A 394 -4.45 6.94 -16.69
C PRO A 394 -3.11 6.45 -17.25
N MET A 395 -2.93 5.13 -17.39
CA MET A 395 -1.72 4.55 -17.98
C MET A 395 -1.43 5.04 -19.40
N PHE A 396 -2.45 5.43 -20.17
CA PHE A 396 -2.33 5.91 -21.55
C PHE A 396 -2.26 7.44 -21.67
N ALA A 397 -2.25 8.16 -20.55
CA ALA A 397 -2.04 9.60 -20.56
C ALA A 397 -0.61 9.94 -21.01
N PRO A 398 -0.40 11.02 -21.79
CA PRO A 398 0.94 11.45 -22.14
C PRO A 398 1.72 11.94 -20.91
N PHE A 399 3.04 12.06 -21.06
CA PHE A 399 3.92 12.65 -20.06
C PHE A 399 5.07 13.38 -20.74
N LYS A 400 5.46 14.55 -20.23
CA LYS A 400 6.60 15.32 -20.74
C LYS A 400 7.60 15.53 -19.61
N LEU A 401 8.85 15.20 -19.85
CA LEU A 401 9.98 15.44 -18.94
C LEU A 401 11.09 16.11 -19.73
N ARG A 402 11.44 17.35 -19.35
CA ARG A 402 12.23 18.26 -20.22
C ARG A 402 11.62 18.28 -21.64
N GLU A 403 12.40 18.09 -22.70
CA GLU A 403 11.87 18.01 -24.07
C GLU A 403 11.49 16.58 -24.51
N MET A 404 11.67 15.57 -23.64
CA MET A 404 11.23 14.21 -23.92
C MET A 404 9.72 14.08 -23.70
N ALA A 405 8.98 13.75 -24.76
CA ALA A 405 7.57 13.40 -24.69
C ALA A 405 7.37 11.89 -24.76
N LEU A 406 6.57 11.35 -23.83
CA LEU A 406 6.12 9.97 -23.79
C LEU A 406 4.63 9.91 -24.18
N LYS A 407 4.30 8.95 -25.05
CA LYS A 407 2.92 8.72 -25.52
C LYS A 407 2.01 8.06 -24.47
N ASN A 408 2.61 7.47 -23.43
CA ASN A 408 1.92 6.86 -22.29
C ASN A 408 2.88 6.74 -21.10
N ARG A 409 2.37 6.33 -19.93
CA ARG A 409 3.12 6.30 -18.66
C ARG A 409 3.73 4.94 -18.31
N ILE A 410 3.75 4.01 -19.27
CA ILE A 410 4.29 2.66 -19.08
C ILE A 410 5.75 2.60 -19.51
N VAL A 411 6.58 2.13 -18.59
CA VAL A 411 8.02 1.96 -18.78
C VAL A 411 8.39 0.48 -18.68
N VAL A 412 9.17 -0.03 -19.62
CA VAL A 412 9.82 -1.33 -19.47
C VAL A 412 11.04 -1.14 -18.58
N SER A 413 11.02 -1.76 -17.40
CA SER A 413 12.09 -1.64 -16.40
C SER A 413 13.38 -2.31 -16.90
N PRO A 414 14.57 -1.82 -16.51
CA PRO A 414 15.84 -2.45 -16.88
C PRO A 414 15.94 -3.85 -16.30
N MET A 415 16.24 -4.84 -17.16
CA MET A 415 16.33 -6.25 -16.80
C MET A 415 17.56 -6.88 -17.47
N ALA A 416 18.57 -7.21 -16.69
CA ALA A 416 19.79 -7.84 -17.19
C ALA A 416 19.47 -9.13 -17.96
N GLN A 417 19.93 -9.20 -19.21
CA GLN A 417 19.71 -10.32 -20.11
C GLN A 417 20.85 -11.33 -20.04
N TYR A 418 22.05 -10.89 -19.67
CA TYR A 418 23.25 -11.72 -19.54
C TYR A 418 23.62 -12.44 -20.85
N LYS A 419 23.41 -11.78 -21.99
CA LYS A 419 23.64 -12.33 -23.35
C LYS A 419 24.65 -11.53 -24.18
N ALA A 420 25.32 -10.56 -23.59
CA ALA A 420 26.38 -9.81 -24.27
C ALA A 420 27.63 -10.68 -24.42
N VAL A 421 28.44 -10.36 -25.42
CA VAL A 421 29.78 -10.95 -25.60
C VAL A 421 30.80 -9.83 -25.44
N ASP A 422 31.65 -9.95 -24.41
CA ASP A 422 32.64 -8.93 -24.05
C ASP A 422 32.05 -7.52 -23.88
N GLY A 423 30.81 -7.44 -23.38
CA GLY A 423 30.09 -6.18 -23.24
C GLY A 423 29.32 -5.73 -24.48
N THR A 424 29.54 -6.35 -25.64
CA THR A 424 28.85 -6.01 -26.88
C THR A 424 27.44 -6.62 -26.92
N PRO A 425 26.37 -5.81 -27.07
CA PRO A 425 25.03 -6.31 -27.34
C PRO A 425 24.98 -7.17 -28.61
N THR A 426 24.33 -8.31 -28.51
CA THR A 426 24.09 -9.26 -29.61
C THR A 426 22.69 -9.09 -30.22
N ASP A 427 22.38 -9.85 -31.28
CA ASP A 427 21.04 -9.88 -31.89
C ASP A 427 19.93 -10.26 -30.89
N TRP A 428 20.27 -10.95 -29.79
CA TRP A 428 19.34 -11.14 -28.67
C TRP A 428 18.77 -9.81 -28.17
N HIS A 429 19.61 -8.80 -28.00
CA HIS A 429 19.21 -7.50 -27.46
C HIS A 429 18.40 -6.71 -28.48
N LEU A 430 18.77 -6.79 -29.77
CA LEU A 430 17.99 -6.18 -30.84
C LEU A 430 16.56 -6.71 -30.85
N ILE A 431 16.40 -8.04 -30.86
CA ILE A 431 15.07 -8.67 -30.80
C ILE A 431 14.40 -8.33 -29.47
N HIS A 432 15.12 -8.46 -28.34
CA HIS A 432 14.55 -8.23 -27.02
C HIS A 432 13.94 -6.84 -26.90
N TYR A 433 14.72 -5.77 -27.09
CA TYR A 433 14.25 -4.40 -26.93
C TYR A 433 13.34 -3.97 -28.08
N GLY A 434 13.59 -4.43 -29.31
CA GLY A 434 12.74 -4.16 -30.46
C GLY A 434 11.31 -4.67 -30.29
N GLU A 435 11.13 -5.89 -29.77
CA GLU A 435 9.81 -6.46 -29.49
C GLU A 435 9.05 -5.65 -28.42
N ARG A 436 9.72 -5.23 -27.34
CA ARG A 436 9.09 -4.43 -26.27
C ARG A 436 8.75 -3.00 -26.71
N ALA A 437 9.57 -2.40 -27.56
CA ALA A 437 9.29 -1.09 -28.15
C ALA A 437 8.05 -1.14 -29.06
N LYS A 438 7.94 -2.18 -29.91
CA LYS A 438 6.72 -2.47 -30.69
C LYS A 438 5.52 -2.78 -29.79
N GLY A 439 5.78 -3.29 -28.58
CA GLY A 439 4.83 -3.66 -27.54
C GLY A 439 3.98 -2.54 -26.95
N GLY A 440 4.18 -1.30 -27.36
CA GLY A 440 3.30 -0.18 -27.04
C GLY A 440 3.70 0.63 -25.80
N ALA A 441 4.73 0.23 -25.05
CA ALA A 441 5.25 1.01 -23.93
C ALA A 441 5.68 2.42 -24.37
N GLY A 442 5.58 3.39 -23.46
CA GLY A 442 6.01 4.77 -23.71
C GLY A 442 7.53 4.89 -23.73
N MET A 443 8.20 4.11 -22.87
CA MET A 443 9.65 4.05 -22.79
C MET A 443 10.15 2.63 -22.53
N VAL A 444 11.30 2.28 -23.12
CA VAL A 444 12.04 1.06 -22.84
C VAL A 444 13.38 1.45 -22.21
N THR A 445 13.60 1.10 -20.94
CA THR A 445 14.89 1.28 -20.30
C THR A 445 15.71 0.00 -20.49
N ILE A 446 16.87 0.10 -21.13
CA ILE A 446 17.75 -1.05 -21.33
C ILE A 446 18.39 -1.47 -20.01
N GLU A 447 18.80 -2.74 -19.93
CA GLU A 447 19.51 -3.29 -18.79
C GLU A 447 20.73 -2.46 -18.38
N MET A 448 21.17 -2.65 -17.13
CA MET A 448 22.37 -2.02 -16.61
C MET A 448 23.54 -2.25 -17.56
N THR A 449 23.96 -1.17 -18.19
CA THR A 449 25.04 -1.12 -19.16
C THR A 449 26.28 -0.60 -18.45
N CYS A 450 27.28 -1.45 -18.37
CA CYS A 450 28.40 -1.26 -17.46
C CYS A 450 29.39 -0.24 -18.02
N VAL A 451 29.90 0.66 -17.18
CA VAL A 451 30.82 1.74 -17.59
C VAL A 451 32.27 1.28 -17.78
N SER A 452 32.57 0.03 -17.40
CA SER A 452 33.90 -0.60 -17.53
C SER A 452 33.79 -2.12 -17.59
N PRO A 453 34.84 -2.83 -18.06
CA PRO A 453 34.89 -4.29 -18.02
C PRO A 453 34.72 -4.86 -16.61
N GLU A 454 35.36 -4.21 -15.62
CA GLU A 454 35.34 -4.62 -14.21
C GLU A 454 34.03 -4.25 -13.51
N GLY A 455 33.31 -3.24 -14.03
CA GLY A 455 32.00 -2.83 -13.55
C GLY A 455 30.85 -3.76 -13.94
N ARG A 456 31.14 -4.86 -14.64
CA ARG A 456 30.14 -5.88 -14.99
C ARG A 456 29.72 -6.71 -13.79
N ILE A 457 28.45 -7.11 -13.75
CA ILE A 457 27.94 -8.11 -12.80
C ILE A 457 28.49 -9.47 -13.22
N THR A 458 28.23 -9.84 -14.48
CA THR A 458 28.59 -11.13 -15.05
C THR A 458 29.32 -10.96 -16.38
N PRO A 459 29.99 -12.01 -16.90
CA PRO A 459 30.58 -11.96 -18.24
C PRO A 459 29.59 -11.60 -19.36
N GLY A 460 28.30 -11.91 -19.15
CA GLY A 460 27.22 -11.64 -20.12
C GLY A 460 26.59 -10.25 -20.03
N CYS A 461 27.06 -9.38 -19.14
CA CYS A 461 26.57 -8.00 -19.02
C CYS A 461 26.99 -7.13 -20.22
N THR A 462 26.11 -6.25 -20.66
CA THR A 462 26.40 -5.22 -21.66
C THR A 462 27.33 -4.15 -21.08
N GLY A 463 28.05 -3.46 -21.97
CA GLY A 463 28.95 -2.37 -21.62
C GLY A 463 28.75 -1.13 -22.47
N MET A 464 29.36 -0.02 -22.06
CA MET A 464 29.45 1.23 -22.82
C MET A 464 30.84 1.85 -22.63
N TYR A 465 31.89 1.10 -22.97
CA TYR A 465 33.30 1.49 -22.74
C TYR A 465 34.20 1.15 -23.94
N ALA A 466 33.62 0.73 -25.06
CA ALA A 466 34.34 0.37 -26.27
C ALA A 466 33.55 0.81 -27.53
N PRO A 467 34.22 1.18 -28.64
CA PRO A 467 33.53 1.61 -29.86
C PRO A 467 32.54 0.59 -30.44
N ALA A 468 32.81 -0.71 -30.26
CA ALA A 468 31.91 -1.78 -30.68
C ALA A 468 30.57 -1.73 -29.92
N HIS A 469 30.57 -1.30 -28.66
CA HIS A 469 29.38 -1.21 -27.82
C HIS A 469 28.48 -0.07 -28.30
N GLU A 470 29.06 1.10 -28.54
CA GLU A 470 28.37 2.26 -29.10
C GLU A 470 27.71 1.90 -30.45
N THR A 471 28.46 1.23 -31.33
CA THR A 471 27.95 0.78 -32.65
C THR A 471 26.77 -0.18 -32.51
N ALA A 472 26.88 -1.17 -31.63
CA ALA A 472 25.83 -2.16 -31.42
C ALA A 472 24.58 -1.56 -30.77
N TRP A 473 24.74 -0.68 -29.77
CA TRP A 473 23.61 0.02 -29.16
C TRP A 473 22.94 0.98 -30.13
N LYS A 474 23.72 1.73 -30.92
CA LYS A 474 23.19 2.62 -31.95
C LYS A 474 22.27 1.88 -32.92
N ARG A 475 22.65 0.67 -33.37
CA ARG A 475 21.77 -0.16 -34.22
C ARG A 475 20.42 -0.46 -33.57
N ILE A 476 20.38 -0.68 -32.25
CA ILE A 476 19.15 -0.98 -31.50
C ILE A 476 18.32 0.29 -31.31
N VAL A 477 18.94 1.41 -30.91
CA VAL A 477 18.28 2.72 -30.77
C VAL A 477 17.68 3.15 -32.12
N ASP A 478 18.47 3.10 -33.20
CA ASP A 478 18.02 3.47 -34.55
C ASP A 478 16.82 2.61 -34.98
N PHE A 479 16.80 1.31 -34.68
CA PHE A 479 15.64 0.45 -34.92
C PHE A 479 14.40 0.92 -34.13
N VAL A 480 14.55 1.19 -32.84
CA VAL A 480 13.44 1.64 -31.98
C VAL A 480 12.85 2.95 -32.49
N HIS A 481 13.68 3.93 -32.86
CA HIS A 481 13.23 5.22 -33.37
C HIS A 481 12.65 5.18 -34.78
N SER A 482 13.12 4.28 -35.64
CA SER A 482 12.62 4.15 -37.02
C SER A 482 11.32 3.37 -37.12
N GLU A 483 11.13 2.36 -36.27
CA GLU A 483 9.99 1.43 -36.36
C GLU A 483 8.90 1.70 -35.32
N THR A 484 9.16 2.53 -34.31
CA THR A 484 8.24 2.72 -33.17
C THR A 484 8.20 4.16 -32.66
N GLU A 485 7.21 4.46 -31.82
CA GLU A 485 7.11 5.75 -31.10
C GLU A 485 7.65 5.64 -29.65
N ALA A 486 8.23 4.51 -29.26
CA ALA A 486 8.75 4.34 -27.91
C ALA A 486 10.05 5.15 -27.73
N LYS A 487 10.25 5.70 -26.54
CA LYS A 487 11.54 6.26 -26.14
C LYS A 487 12.46 5.17 -25.61
N ILE A 488 13.77 5.36 -25.70
CA ILE A 488 14.76 4.41 -25.19
C ILE A 488 15.72 5.08 -24.22
N SER A 489 15.83 4.50 -23.02
CA SER A 489 16.68 4.99 -21.93
C SER A 489 17.86 4.05 -21.67
N CYS A 490 19.05 4.61 -21.43
CA CYS A 490 20.25 3.86 -21.07
C CYS A 490 20.50 3.90 -19.56
N GLN A 491 20.38 2.75 -18.89
CA GLN A 491 20.80 2.62 -17.50
C GLN A 491 22.31 2.37 -17.41
N LEU A 492 23.08 3.37 -16.98
CA LEU A 492 24.52 3.25 -16.73
C LEU A 492 24.78 2.81 -15.29
N GLY A 493 25.68 1.85 -15.11
CA GLY A 493 26.00 1.33 -13.79
C GLY A 493 27.36 0.67 -13.67
N HIS A 494 27.69 0.31 -12.43
CA HIS A 494 28.90 -0.41 -12.05
C HIS A 494 28.55 -1.35 -10.90
N SER A 495 28.81 -2.65 -11.05
CA SER A 495 28.39 -3.71 -10.11
C SER A 495 28.99 -3.61 -8.71
N GLY A 496 30.16 -3.00 -8.59
CA GLY A 496 30.81 -2.81 -7.29
C GLY A 496 31.14 -4.16 -6.64
N ALA A 497 30.86 -4.31 -5.35
CA ALA A 497 31.10 -5.56 -4.61
C ALA A 497 30.27 -6.77 -5.13
N LYS A 498 29.23 -6.53 -5.92
CA LYS A 498 28.39 -7.57 -6.54
C LYS A 498 28.85 -7.96 -7.96
N GLY A 499 30.04 -7.52 -8.37
CA GLY A 499 30.64 -7.87 -9.66
C GLY A 499 31.29 -9.24 -9.69
N SER A 500 31.66 -9.68 -10.90
CA SER A 500 32.39 -10.93 -11.12
C SER A 500 31.64 -12.17 -10.64
N THR A 501 30.35 -12.27 -10.97
CA THR A 501 29.49 -13.40 -10.62
C THR A 501 29.07 -14.20 -11.86
N ARG A 502 28.54 -15.39 -11.62
CA ARG A 502 27.98 -16.26 -12.66
C ARG A 502 26.76 -15.62 -13.32
N LEU A 503 26.38 -16.14 -14.50
CA LEU A 503 25.12 -15.78 -15.13
C LEU A 503 23.96 -16.16 -14.20
N GLY A 504 22.86 -15.40 -14.22
CA GLY A 504 21.79 -15.56 -13.23
C GLY A 504 21.20 -16.99 -13.13
N TRP A 505 21.13 -17.71 -14.24
CA TRP A 505 20.64 -19.10 -14.30
C TRP A 505 21.70 -20.16 -13.95
N GLU A 506 22.96 -19.78 -13.73
CA GLU A 506 24.07 -20.66 -13.32
C GLU A 506 24.41 -20.51 -11.82
N GLY A 507 23.82 -19.52 -11.16
CA GLY A 507 24.05 -19.17 -9.76
C GLY A 507 23.95 -17.65 -9.58
N THR A 508 22.80 -17.15 -9.15
CA THR A 508 22.60 -15.71 -8.94
C THR A 508 23.46 -15.22 -7.78
N ASP A 509 24.19 -14.12 -7.98
CA ASP A 509 25.14 -13.51 -7.04
C ASP A 509 26.30 -14.44 -6.58
N GLU A 510 26.43 -15.63 -7.18
CA GLU A 510 27.52 -16.56 -6.87
C GLU A 510 28.81 -16.18 -7.64
N PRO A 511 29.99 -16.27 -7.01
CA PRO A 511 31.25 -15.97 -7.68
C PRO A 511 31.49 -16.90 -8.87
N LEU A 512 32.24 -16.41 -9.86
CA LEU A 512 32.72 -17.26 -10.95
C LEU A 512 33.55 -18.43 -10.39
N PRO A 513 33.43 -19.65 -10.95
CA PRO A 513 34.30 -20.77 -10.58
C PRO A 513 35.79 -20.47 -10.82
N ASP A 514 36.10 -19.82 -11.94
CA ASP A 514 37.43 -19.43 -12.38
C ASP A 514 37.38 -18.06 -13.08
N GLY A 515 38.51 -17.35 -13.14
CA GLY A 515 38.62 -16.10 -13.91
C GLY A 515 37.91 -14.89 -13.30
N ASN A 516 37.75 -14.85 -11.98
CA ASN A 516 37.26 -13.64 -11.30
C ASN A 516 38.18 -12.44 -11.57
N TRP A 517 37.58 -11.28 -11.82
CA TRP A 517 38.31 -10.00 -11.90
C TRP A 517 38.19 -9.23 -10.58
N PRO A 518 39.16 -8.34 -10.26
CA PRO A 518 39.09 -7.52 -9.05
C PRO A 518 37.85 -6.60 -9.06
N VAL A 519 37.20 -6.50 -7.91
CA VAL A 519 36.02 -5.65 -7.71
C VAL A 519 36.31 -4.49 -6.77
N LEU A 520 35.60 -3.37 -6.98
CA LEU A 520 35.73 -2.13 -6.21
C LEU A 520 34.46 -1.86 -5.41
N SER A 521 34.56 -1.18 -4.27
CA SER A 521 33.39 -0.69 -3.51
C SER A 521 33.76 0.52 -2.64
N SER A 522 32.77 1.11 -1.97
CA SER A 522 32.99 2.14 -0.94
C SER A 522 33.92 1.64 0.17
N SER A 523 33.80 0.36 0.55
CA SER A 523 34.53 -0.30 1.64
C SER A 523 34.97 -1.72 1.25
N ASP A 524 35.82 -2.35 2.05
CA ASP A 524 36.30 -3.72 1.90
C ASP A 524 35.32 -4.78 2.45
N LEU A 525 34.02 -4.58 2.22
CA LEU A 525 32.95 -5.49 2.67
C LEU A 525 32.44 -6.35 1.50
N PRO A 526 32.58 -7.69 1.56
CA PRO A 526 32.07 -8.57 0.50
C PRO A 526 30.53 -8.66 0.53
N TRP A 527 29.92 -8.96 -0.62
CA TRP A 527 28.47 -9.17 -0.72
C TRP A 527 27.97 -10.35 0.16
N SER A 528 28.73 -11.44 0.19
CA SER A 528 28.48 -12.60 1.05
C SER A 528 29.81 -13.26 1.43
N ALA A 529 29.78 -14.20 2.38
CA ALA A 529 30.96 -14.97 2.77
C ALA A 529 31.62 -15.76 1.62
N ASN A 530 30.88 -16.04 0.53
CA ASN A 530 31.39 -16.77 -0.62
C ASN A 530 32.00 -15.84 -1.69
N ASN A 531 31.72 -14.54 -1.66
CA ASN A 531 32.21 -13.59 -2.66
C ASN A 531 33.57 -13.02 -2.29
N GLN A 532 34.34 -12.60 -3.29
CA GLN A 532 35.63 -11.92 -3.08
C GLN A 532 35.45 -10.60 -2.32
N THR A 533 36.44 -10.24 -1.50
CA THR A 533 36.48 -8.95 -0.81
C THR A 533 36.82 -7.83 -1.80
N PRO A 534 35.98 -6.79 -1.93
CA PRO A 534 36.28 -5.67 -2.83
C PRO A 534 37.45 -4.84 -2.30
N THR A 535 38.17 -4.19 -3.21
CA THR A 535 39.10 -3.13 -2.83
C THR A 535 38.29 -1.87 -2.50
N ALA A 536 38.50 -1.33 -1.30
CA ALA A 536 37.95 -0.04 -0.91
C ALA A 536 38.55 1.06 -1.80
N MET A 537 37.69 1.81 -2.49
CA MET A 537 38.15 2.78 -3.49
C MET A 537 39.01 3.89 -2.87
N THR A 538 40.14 4.17 -3.52
CA THR A 538 40.91 5.39 -3.30
C THR A 538 40.30 6.56 -4.07
N ARG A 539 40.71 7.80 -3.78
CA ARG A 539 40.30 8.97 -4.58
C ARG A 539 40.62 8.79 -6.07
N ALA A 540 41.77 8.21 -6.40
CA ALA A 540 42.15 7.94 -7.79
C ALA A 540 41.23 6.91 -8.47
N ASP A 541 40.75 5.91 -7.73
CA ASP A 541 39.74 4.97 -8.25
C ASP A 541 38.39 5.67 -8.48
N MET A 542 38.01 6.58 -7.59
CA MET A 542 36.79 7.39 -7.71
C MET A 542 36.84 8.32 -8.91
N ASP A 543 37.99 8.98 -9.15
CA ASP A 543 38.20 9.80 -10.35
C ASP A 543 38.12 8.95 -11.63
N ARG A 544 38.79 7.79 -11.65
CA ARG A 544 38.76 6.88 -12.79
C ARG A 544 37.34 6.41 -13.12
N VAL A 545 36.59 5.98 -12.12
CA VAL A 545 35.20 5.52 -12.32
C VAL A 545 34.29 6.68 -12.73
N ARG A 546 34.46 7.88 -12.17
CA ARG A 546 33.74 9.08 -12.65
C ARG A 546 33.98 9.30 -14.13
N ASP A 547 35.23 9.28 -14.57
CA ASP A 547 35.57 9.53 -15.98
C ASP A 547 35.03 8.40 -16.89
N GLN A 548 34.91 7.17 -16.38
CA GLN A 548 34.22 6.07 -17.09
C GLN A 548 32.72 6.32 -17.25
N PHE A 549 32.03 6.84 -16.22
CA PHE A 549 30.62 7.25 -16.33
C PHE A 549 30.45 8.38 -17.35
N VAL A 550 31.34 9.38 -17.35
CA VAL A 550 31.35 10.48 -18.32
C VAL A 550 31.52 9.96 -19.74
N ALA A 551 32.55 9.15 -20.01
CA ALA A 551 32.79 8.58 -21.33
C ALA A 551 31.62 7.71 -21.81
N SER A 552 31.02 6.94 -20.91
CA SER A 552 29.83 6.11 -21.21
C SER A 552 28.61 6.98 -21.57
N ALA A 553 28.42 8.10 -20.88
CA ALA A 553 27.33 9.04 -21.17
C ALA A 553 27.51 9.71 -22.54
N GLU A 554 28.73 10.10 -22.91
CA GLU A 554 29.03 10.63 -24.25
C GLU A 554 28.79 9.57 -25.34
N MET A 555 29.18 8.30 -25.10
CA MET A 555 28.88 7.20 -26.03
C MET A 555 27.37 6.96 -26.16
N ALA A 556 26.63 7.00 -25.05
CA ALA A 556 25.18 6.87 -25.06
C ALA A 556 24.49 8.03 -25.81
N GLU A 557 25.03 9.24 -25.71
CA GLU A 557 24.52 10.41 -26.44
C GLU A 557 24.66 10.21 -27.95
N ARG A 558 25.86 9.81 -28.40
CA ARG A 558 26.14 9.49 -29.82
C ARG A 558 25.37 8.28 -30.32
N ALA A 559 25.10 7.30 -29.46
CA ALA A 559 24.25 6.17 -29.78
C ALA A 559 22.76 6.57 -29.94
N GLY A 560 22.37 7.76 -29.45
CA GLY A 560 21.07 8.36 -29.70
C GLY A 560 20.02 8.13 -28.60
N PHE A 561 20.39 7.67 -27.40
CA PHE A 561 19.42 7.46 -26.32
C PHE A 561 18.66 8.75 -25.95
N ASP A 562 17.38 8.60 -25.58
CA ASP A 562 16.48 9.73 -25.23
C ASP A 562 16.66 10.19 -23.77
N MET A 563 17.07 9.26 -22.89
CA MET A 563 17.26 9.49 -21.45
C MET A 563 18.45 8.65 -20.94
N LEU A 564 19.12 9.15 -19.90
CA LEU A 564 20.03 8.34 -19.08
C LEU A 564 19.37 7.99 -17.75
N GLU A 565 19.68 6.81 -17.23
CA GLU A 565 19.44 6.44 -15.85
C GLU A 565 20.77 6.10 -15.17
N ILE A 566 21.10 6.76 -14.07
CA ILE A 566 22.26 6.40 -13.24
C ILE A 566 21.81 5.38 -12.20
N HIS A 567 22.44 4.20 -12.21
CA HIS A 567 22.09 3.14 -11.28
C HIS A 567 22.78 3.32 -9.92
N ALA A 568 22.02 3.78 -8.93
CA ALA A 568 22.45 3.97 -7.54
C ALA A 568 21.62 3.15 -6.53
N ALA A 569 21.27 1.92 -6.91
CA ALA A 569 20.42 1.02 -6.13
C ALA A 569 21.01 -0.39 -6.08
N HIS A 570 20.32 -1.29 -5.40
CA HIS A 570 20.57 -2.73 -5.39
C HIS A 570 21.98 -3.18 -4.97
N GLY A 571 22.62 -2.41 -4.08
CA GLY A 571 23.94 -2.78 -3.53
C GLY A 571 25.09 -2.72 -4.55
N TYR A 572 24.84 -2.19 -5.75
CA TYR A 572 25.88 -1.89 -6.72
C TYR A 572 26.71 -0.67 -6.29
N LEU A 573 27.70 -0.27 -7.09
CA LEU A 573 28.75 0.64 -6.64
C LEU A 573 28.24 1.95 -6.02
N LEU A 574 27.37 2.70 -6.71
CA LEU A 574 26.88 3.96 -6.14
C LEU A 574 25.96 3.71 -4.94
N SER A 575 25.17 2.64 -4.97
CA SER A 575 24.37 2.20 -3.82
C SER A 575 25.24 1.87 -2.62
N SER A 576 26.44 1.32 -2.80
CA SER A 576 27.34 0.96 -1.71
C SER A 576 27.98 2.17 -1.05
N PHE A 577 28.04 3.33 -1.72
CA PHE A 577 28.36 4.62 -1.08
C PHE A 577 27.16 5.16 -0.29
N ILE A 578 25.95 5.02 -0.81
CA ILE A 578 24.74 5.57 -0.18
C ILE A 578 24.35 4.77 1.05
N THR A 579 24.32 3.43 1.02
CA THR A 579 23.87 2.65 2.18
C THR A 579 24.93 2.61 3.29
N PRO A 580 24.55 2.88 4.57
CA PRO A 580 25.46 2.73 5.69
C PRO A 580 25.82 1.25 5.95
N VAL A 581 25.07 0.30 5.38
CA VAL A 581 25.33 -1.14 5.51
C VAL A 581 26.63 -1.56 4.83
N MET A 582 26.99 -0.90 3.72
CA MET A 582 28.20 -1.21 2.94
C MET A 582 29.27 -0.11 3.04
N ASN A 583 28.94 1.08 3.53
CA ASN A 583 29.85 2.21 3.65
C ASN A 583 30.34 2.40 5.10
N ASN A 584 31.49 1.80 5.43
CA ASN A 584 32.16 1.98 6.71
C ASN A 584 33.29 3.03 6.66
N ARG A 585 33.36 3.83 5.59
CA ARG A 585 34.42 4.84 5.43
C ARG A 585 34.35 5.89 6.52
N THR A 586 35.53 6.37 6.92
CA THR A 586 35.70 7.43 7.93
C THR A 586 36.20 8.75 7.35
N ASP A 587 36.36 8.81 6.02
CA ASP A 587 36.73 10.03 5.29
C ASP A 587 35.48 10.82 4.87
N ALA A 588 35.65 11.80 3.97
CA ALA A 588 34.58 12.68 3.50
C ALA A 588 33.48 11.97 2.68
N TYR A 589 33.58 10.65 2.47
CA TYR A 589 32.66 9.84 1.68
C TYR A 589 31.89 8.80 2.51
N GLY A 590 32.01 8.81 3.85
CA GLY A 590 31.26 7.94 4.75
C GLY A 590 30.73 8.65 6.00
N GLY A 591 29.97 7.90 6.82
CA GLY A 591 29.30 8.43 8.00
C GLY A 591 27.97 9.12 7.68
N SER A 592 27.95 10.46 7.70
CA SER A 592 26.72 11.24 7.48
C SER A 592 26.10 10.98 6.11
N LEU A 593 24.79 11.19 5.98
CA LEU A 593 24.10 11.09 4.69
C LEU A 593 24.74 12.00 3.63
N GLU A 594 25.09 13.24 4.00
CA GLU A 594 25.77 14.19 3.11
C GLU A 594 27.07 13.61 2.55
N ASN A 595 27.91 13.01 3.39
CA ASN A 595 29.15 12.38 2.96
C ASN A 595 28.90 11.16 2.07
N ARG A 596 27.94 10.31 2.44
CA ARG A 596 27.54 9.12 1.66
C ARG A 596 27.01 9.49 0.28
N MET A 597 26.30 10.61 0.15
CA MET A 597 25.79 11.14 -1.12
C MET A 597 26.84 11.89 -1.95
N ARG A 598 27.96 12.30 -1.36
CA ARG A 598 28.98 13.12 -2.03
C ARG A 598 29.49 12.51 -3.34
N TYR A 599 29.84 11.22 -3.34
CA TYR A 599 30.35 10.58 -4.56
C TYR A 599 29.27 10.31 -5.62
N PRO A 600 28.07 9.76 -5.28
CA PRO A 600 26.95 9.71 -6.22
C PRO A 600 26.63 11.06 -6.89
N LEU A 601 26.67 12.16 -6.13
CA LEU A 601 26.43 13.50 -6.65
C LEU A 601 27.60 14.01 -7.51
N GLU A 602 28.87 13.73 -7.16
CA GLU A 602 30.03 14.01 -8.03
C GLU A 602 29.88 13.34 -9.40
N ILE A 603 29.45 12.07 -9.44
CA ILE A 603 29.17 11.33 -10.67
C ILE A 603 28.04 11.99 -11.45
N PHE A 604 26.92 12.28 -10.79
CA PHE A 604 25.78 12.92 -11.43
C PHE A 604 26.17 14.25 -12.07
N HIS A 605 26.86 15.13 -11.35
CA HIS A 605 27.28 16.43 -11.88
C HIS A 605 28.22 16.29 -13.08
N ALA A 606 29.17 15.35 -13.03
CA ALA A 606 30.08 15.11 -14.15
C ALA A 606 29.34 14.59 -15.39
N VAL A 607 28.40 13.66 -15.23
CA VAL A 607 27.56 13.16 -16.33
C VAL A 607 26.63 14.26 -16.86
N ARG A 608 26.03 15.05 -15.98
CA ARG A 608 25.11 16.13 -16.35
C ARG A 608 25.78 17.20 -17.22
N LEU A 609 27.08 17.45 -17.05
CA LEU A 609 27.87 18.39 -17.85
C LEU A 609 28.06 17.95 -19.31
N VAL A 610 28.09 16.65 -19.58
CA VAL A 610 28.28 16.10 -20.95
C VAL A 610 26.98 15.65 -21.61
N TRP A 611 25.93 15.38 -20.82
CA TRP A 611 24.61 15.01 -21.35
C TRP A 611 23.84 16.26 -21.81
N PRO A 612 23.09 16.22 -22.93
CA PRO A 612 22.34 17.39 -23.43
C PRO A 612 21.26 17.86 -22.45
N SER A 613 21.19 19.17 -22.22
CA SER A 613 20.32 19.77 -21.18
C SER A 613 18.83 19.55 -21.38
N GLU A 614 18.40 19.29 -22.61
CA GLU A 614 17.03 19.01 -23.02
C GLU A 614 16.63 17.54 -22.78
N LYS A 615 17.61 16.65 -22.58
CA LYS A 615 17.40 15.23 -22.33
C LYS A 615 17.42 14.92 -20.82
N PRO A 616 16.46 14.14 -20.31
CA PRO A 616 16.39 13.83 -18.89
C PRO A 616 17.52 12.93 -18.40
N ILE A 617 17.81 13.02 -17.10
CA ILE A 617 18.57 12.03 -16.33
C ILE A 617 17.72 11.57 -15.15
N SER A 618 17.47 10.26 -15.07
CA SER A 618 16.93 9.62 -13.88
C SER A 618 18.04 9.07 -12.99
N VAL A 619 17.74 8.91 -11.70
CA VAL A 619 18.58 8.14 -10.76
C VAL A 619 17.71 7.07 -10.12
N ARG A 620 18.18 5.82 -10.19
CA ARG A 620 17.52 4.69 -9.52
C ARG A 620 18.11 4.49 -8.14
N ILE A 621 17.27 4.46 -7.09
CA ILE A 621 17.69 4.28 -5.70
C ILE A 621 17.06 3.04 -5.05
N SER A 622 17.68 2.56 -3.96
CA SER A 622 17.04 1.65 -3.01
C SER A 622 16.48 2.47 -1.85
N ALA A 623 15.16 2.67 -1.80
CA ALA A 623 14.50 3.52 -0.80
C ALA A 623 14.36 2.87 0.59
N ASN A 624 14.69 1.59 0.72
CA ASN A 624 14.74 0.88 1.99
C ASN A 624 15.68 -0.31 1.87
N ASP A 625 16.60 -0.46 2.81
CA ASP A 625 17.55 -1.58 2.85
C ASP A 625 16.98 -2.84 3.49
N TRP A 626 15.87 -2.71 4.24
CA TRP A 626 15.27 -3.77 5.05
C TRP A 626 16.19 -4.32 6.15
N MET A 627 17.04 -3.44 6.68
CA MET A 627 18.00 -3.69 7.77
C MET A 627 17.63 -2.95 9.08
N GLY A 628 16.40 -2.45 9.18
CA GLY A 628 15.99 -1.59 10.30
C GLY A 628 16.77 -0.27 10.31
N GLU A 629 17.17 0.19 11.49
CA GLU A 629 17.93 1.44 11.67
C GLU A 629 19.38 1.38 11.15
N GLN A 630 19.89 0.18 10.85
CA GLN A 630 21.26 0.00 10.33
C GLN A 630 21.39 0.32 8.83
N GLY A 631 20.27 0.49 8.13
CA GLY A 631 20.25 0.79 6.70
C GLY A 631 19.44 2.03 6.35
N ILE A 632 19.32 2.30 5.06
CA ILE A 632 18.46 3.34 4.52
C ILE A 632 17.02 3.02 4.93
N THR A 633 16.38 4.00 5.55
CA THR A 633 14.96 3.96 5.90
C THR A 633 14.13 4.74 4.88
N PRO A 634 12.82 4.52 4.80
CA PRO A 634 11.94 5.30 3.91
C PRO A 634 11.96 6.81 4.17
N HIS A 635 12.28 7.25 5.39
CA HIS A 635 12.48 8.67 5.68
C HIS A 635 13.80 9.18 5.10
N GLU A 636 14.90 8.44 5.29
CA GLU A 636 16.18 8.80 4.68
C GLU A 636 16.11 8.81 3.14
N ALA A 637 15.29 7.95 2.54
CA ALA A 637 15.06 7.95 1.09
C ALA A 637 14.44 9.25 0.56
N VAL A 638 13.61 9.94 1.36
CA VAL A 638 13.07 11.27 1.01
C VAL A 638 14.18 12.31 1.02
N GLU A 639 15.09 12.27 2.00
CA GLU A 639 16.26 13.15 2.05
C GLU A 639 17.23 12.88 0.88
N ILE A 640 17.46 11.61 0.55
CA ILE A 640 18.24 11.22 -0.65
C ILE A 640 17.60 11.82 -1.91
N ALA A 641 16.29 11.68 -2.07
CA ALA A 641 15.59 12.22 -3.23
C ALA A 641 15.64 13.76 -3.28
N ARG A 642 15.54 14.44 -2.14
CA ARG A 642 15.70 15.90 -2.05
C ARG A 642 17.09 16.34 -2.51
N LEU A 643 18.15 15.69 -2.04
CA LEU A 643 19.54 15.97 -2.49
C LEU A 643 19.72 15.72 -3.99
N LEU A 644 19.09 14.67 -4.54
CA LEU A 644 19.10 14.39 -5.97
C LEU A 644 18.35 15.47 -6.78
N GLN A 645 17.18 15.89 -6.30
CA GLN A 645 16.37 16.95 -6.92
C GLN A 645 17.12 18.29 -6.91
N GLU A 646 17.72 18.66 -5.77
CA GLU A 646 18.55 19.87 -5.63
C GLU A 646 19.76 19.87 -6.58
N ALA A 647 20.37 18.70 -6.80
CA ALA A 647 21.46 18.55 -7.75
C ALA A 647 21.01 18.72 -9.22
N GLY A 648 19.72 18.53 -9.51
CA GLY A 648 19.14 18.67 -10.85
C GLY A 648 18.73 17.35 -11.51
N VAL A 649 18.57 16.26 -10.74
CA VAL A 649 17.99 15.00 -11.24
C VAL A 649 16.53 15.21 -11.62
N ASP A 650 16.10 14.68 -12.77
CA ASP A 650 14.78 14.98 -13.34
C ASP A 650 13.67 14.10 -12.79
N ILE A 651 13.98 12.84 -12.50
CA ILE A 651 13.00 11.84 -12.05
C ILE A 651 13.71 10.73 -11.26
N CYS A 652 13.10 10.23 -10.20
CA CYS A 652 13.66 9.13 -9.39
C CYS A 652 12.99 7.79 -9.73
N ASP A 653 13.76 6.76 -10.11
CA ASP A 653 13.28 5.37 -10.15
C ASP A 653 13.40 4.78 -8.74
N VAL A 654 12.25 4.50 -8.12
CA VAL A 654 12.18 4.15 -6.70
C VAL A 654 12.07 2.64 -6.53
N SER A 655 13.21 2.00 -6.26
CA SER A 655 13.33 0.58 -5.93
C SER A 655 13.52 0.36 -4.42
N ALA A 656 13.77 -0.89 -3.99
CA ALA A 656 14.16 -1.20 -2.61
C ALA A 656 15.01 -2.47 -2.50
N GLY A 657 15.82 -2.53 -1.44
CA GLY A 657 16.59 -3.69 -1.00
C GLY A 657 17.78 -4.01 -1.89
N GLN A 658 18.19 -5.29 -1.83
CA GLN A 658 19.36 -5.85 -2.53
C GLN A 658 20.70 -5.22 -2.08
N THR A 659 20.76 -4.64 -0.89
CA THR A 659 21.96 -4.02 -0.29
C THR A 659 22.63 -4.89 0.76
N SER A 660 21.95 -5.93 1.26
CA SER A 660 22.50 -6.96 2.15
C SER A 660 21.79 -8.29 1.96
N VAL A 661 22.49 -9.39 2.21
CA VAL A 661 21.93 -10.75 2.27
C VAL A 661 21.11 -11.01 3.53
N GLU A 662 21.25 -10.16 4.55
CA GLU A 662 20.50 -10.24 5.82
C GLU A 662 19.16 -9.48 5.78
N ALA A 663 18.91 -8.76 4.69
CA ALA A 663 17.71 -7.96 4.49
C ALA A 663 16.43 -8.79 4.60
N LYS A 664 15.40 -8.25 5.27
CA LYS A 664 14.10 -8.92 5.47
C LYS A 664 12.96 -8.17 4.77
N PRO A 665 12.87 -8.22 3.42
CA PRO A 665 11.85 -7.50 2.68
C PRO A 665 10.44 -8.01 3.00
N VAL A 666 9.51 -7.06 3.17
CA VAL A 666 8.09 -7.38 3.35
C VAL A 666 7.40 -7.29 1.99
N TYR A 667 7.20 -8.44 1.35
CA TYR A 667 6.55 -8.52 0.05
C TYR A 667 5.03 -8.38 0.15
N GLY A 668 4.45 -7.81 -0.91
CA GLY A 668 3.02 -7.61 -1.06
C GLY A 668 2.68 -7.08 -2.44
N ARG A 669 1.38 -6.81 -2.66
CA ARG A 669 0.90 -6.08 -3.85
C ARG A 669 1.53 -4.68 -3.84
N MET A 670 2.20 -4.28 -4.93
CA MET A 670 2.75 -2.91 -5.07
C MET A 670 3.67 -2.49 -3.90
N PHE A 671 4.44 -3.41 -3.32
CA PHE A 671 5.09 -3.21 -2.01
C PHE A 671 6.14 -2.09 -1.96
N GLN A 672 6.66 -1.63 -3.11
CA GLN A 672 7.60 -0.51 -3.18
C GLN A 672 6.91 0.81 -3.55
N THR A 673 5.68 0.79 -4.06
CA THR A 673 4.91 1.99 -4.41
C THR A 673 4.79 2.98 -3.25
N PRO A 674 4.63 2.56 -1.97
CA PRO A 674 4.63 3.52 -0.86
C PRO A 674 5.90 4.37 -0.78
N PHE A 675 7.07 3.86 -1.21
CA PHE A 675 8.29 4.68 -1.22
C PHE A 675 8.26 5.75 -2.32
N SER A 676 7.75 5.40 -3.51
CA SER A 676 7.54 6.36 -4.60
C SER A 676 6.55 7.45 -4.20
N ASP A 677 5.45 7.04 -3.57
CA ASP A 677 4.40 7.93 -3.07
C ASP A 677 4.97 8.96 -2.08
N ARG A 678 5.75 8.49 -1.11
CA ARG A 678 6.44 9.34 -0.14
C ARG A 678 7.37 10.35 -0.81
N ILE A 679 8.29 9.88 -1.65
CA ILE A 679 9.25 10.75 -2.32
C ILE A 679 8.52 11.79 -3.15
N ARG A 680 7.57 11.38 -3.98
CA ARG A 680 6.84 12.28 -4.88
C ARG A 680 6.12 13.38 -4.12
N ASN A 681 5.35 13.02 -3.09
CA ASN A 681 4.47 13.99 -2.44
C ASN A 681 5.14 14.74 -1.27
N GLU A 682 6.29 14.29 -0.74
CA GLU A 682 7.07 15.03 0.27
C GLU A 682 8.16 15.94 -0.34
N THR A 683 8.54 15.73 -1.62
CA THR A 683 9.58 16.53 -2.30
C THR A 683 9.08 17.27 -3.55
N GLY A 684 7.95 16.85 -4.13
CA GLY A 684 7.49 17.31 -5.43
C GLY A 684 8.32 16.80 -6.62
N MET A 685 9.33 15.94 -6.38
CA MET A 685 10.12 15.32 -7.44
C MET A 685 9.28 14.32 -8.22
N ALA A 686 9.44 14.28 -9.55
CA ALA A 686 8.80 13.24 -10.34
C ALA A 686 9.37 11.86 -9.97
N THR A 687 8.52 10.83 -9.98
CA THR A 687 8.95 9.46 -9.65
C THR A 687 8.46 8.40 -10.63
N MET A 688 9.23 7.31 -10.71
CA MET A 688 8.81 6.06 -11.35
C MET A 688 8.61 4.99 -10.28
N ALA A 689 7.42 4.38 -10.24
CA ALA A 689 7.12 3.30 -9.31
C ALA A 689 7.44 1.92 -9.93
N VAL A 690 8.06 1.07 -9.13
CA VAL A 690 8.37 -0.33 -9.47
C VAL A 690 7.86 -1.26 -8.35
N GLY A 691 8.11 -2.57 -8.48
CA GLY A 691 7.91 -3.52 -7.39
C GLY A 691 6.54 -4.20 -7.40
N ASN A 692 6.49 -5.40 -7.98
CA ASN A 692 5.31 -6.27 -8.02
C ASN A 692 4.06 -5.62 -8.64
N ILE A 693 4.28 -4.87 -9.72
CA ILE A 693 3.26 -4.27 -10.58
C ILE A 693 3.14 -5.14 -11.83
N TYR A 694 1.94 -5.67 -12.09
CA TYR A 694 1.72 -6.65 -13.17
C TYR A 694 0.32 -6.57 -13.82
N GLU A 695 -0.58 -5.74 -13.30
CA GLU A 695 -1.94 -5.55 -13.82
C GLU A 695 -2.16 -4.09 -14.27
N PRO A 696 -2.99 -3.86 -15.30
CA PRO A 696 -3.37 -2.50 -15.70
C PRO A 696 -4.04 -1.71 -14.57
N ASP A 697 -4.86 -2.38 -13.75
CA ASP A 697 -5.51 -1.81 -12.58
C ASP A 697 -4.50 -1.26 -11.55
N HIS A 698 -3.34 -1.92 -11.39
CA HIS A 698 -2.25 -1.39 -10.54
C HIS A 698 -1.70 -0.09 -11.11
N ALA A 699 -1.36 -0.07 -12.40
CA ALA A 699 -0.79 1.11 -13.05
C ALA A 699 -1.75 2.30 -12.99
N ASN A 700 -3.02 2.09 -13.33
CA ASN A 700 -4.04 3.13 -13.29
C ASN A 700 -4.26 3.67 -11.87
N SER A 701 -4.26 2.78 -10.86
CA SER A 701 -4.40 3.17 -9.46
C SER A 701 -3.21 4.00 -8.96
N ILE A 702 -1.98 3.60 -9.29
CA ILE A 702 -0.76 4.32 -8.89
C ILE A 702 -0.76 5.74 -9.45
N LEU A 703 -1.08 5.88 -10.74
CA LEU A 703 -1.04 7.16 -11.45
C LEU A 703 -2.14 8.10 -10.97
N LEU A 704 -3.40 7.63 -10.95
CA LEU A 704 -4.52 8.49 -10.60
C LEU A 704 -4.56 8.84 -9.11
N ALA A 705 -3.99 8.01 -8.23
CA ALA A 705 -3.81 8.36 -6.81
C ALA A 705 -2.63 9.29 -6.54
N GLY A 706 -1.84 9.66 -7.56
CA GLY A 706 -0.70 10.57 -7.40
C GLY A 706 0.50 9.94 -6.70
N ARG A 707 0.70 8.62 -6.81
CA ARG A 707 1.80 7.89 -6.15
C ARG A 707 3.07 7.78 -7.01
N ALA A 708 2.95 8.01 -8.30
CA ALA A 708 4.05 8.09 -9.26
C ALA A 708 3.62 8.80 -10.54
N ASP A 709 4.60 9.23 -11.33
CA ASP A 709 4.36 9.84 -12.65
C ASP A 709 4.52 8.83 -13.79
N LEU A 710 5.39 7.84 -13.60
CA LEU A 710 5.57 6.70 -14.50
C LEU A 710 5.51 5.36 -13.75
N VAL A 711 5.16 4.29 -14.45
CA VAL A 711 5.03 2.95 -13.89
C VAL A 711 5.93 1.98 -14.64
N CYS A 712 6.90 1.38 -13.94
CA CYS A 712 7.82 0.42 -14.54
C CYS A 712 7.33 -1.02 -14.33
N LEU A 713 7.26 -1.79 -15.41
CA LEU A 713 6.97 -3.22 -15.39
C LEU A 713 8.15 -4.02 -15.94
N ALA A 714 8.58 -5.01 -15.17
CA ALA A 714 9.69 -5.90 -15.51
C ALA A 714 9.17 -7.24 -16.05
N ARG A 715 8.99 -8.23 -15.16
CA ARG A 715 8.58 -9.61 -15.50
C ARG A 715 7.36 -9.73 -16.43
N PRO A 716 6.30 -8.89 -16.32
CA PRO A 716 5.21 -8.91 -17.29
C PRO A 716 5.68 -8.75 -18.75
N HIS A 717 6.66 -7.87 -19.01
CA HIS A 717 7.23 -7.67 -20.35
C HIS A 717 8.25 -8.76 -20.75
N LEU A 718 8.74 -9.57 -19.81
CA LEU A 718 9.49 -10.79 -20.15
C LEU A 718 8.54 -11.89 -20.65
N ALA A 719 7.41 -12.05 -19.97
CA ALA A 719 6.39 -13.05 -20.32
C ALA A 719 5.61 -12.66 -21.59
N ASP A 720 5.33 -11.37 -21.76
CA ASP A 720 4.55 -10.82 -22.86
C ASP A 720 5.15 -9.48 -23.32
N PRO A 721 5.94 -9.44 -24.41
CA PRO A 721 6.50 -8.19 -24.90
C PRO A 721 5.44 -7.20 -25.40
N TYR A 722 4.21 -7.65 -25.65
CA TYR A 722 3.08 -6.86 -26.14
C TYR A 722 2.07 -6.52 -25.04
N TRP A 723 2.45 -6.70 -23.77
CA TRP A 723 1.58 -6.51 -22.60
C TRP A 723 0.78 -5.19 -22.63
N THR A 724 1.40 -4.08 -23.04
CA THR A 724 0.71 -2.78 -23.09
C THR A 724 -0.38 -2.73 -24.17
N LEU A 725 -0.15 -3.35 -25.34
CA LEU A 725 -1.18 -3.47 -26.38
C LEU A 725 -2.33 -4.37 -25.92
N HIS A 726 -2.03 -5.49 -25.25
CA HIS A 726 -3.04 -6.41 -24.74
C HIS A 726 -3.85 -5.78 -23.59
N ALA A 727 -3.20 -5.02 -22.71
CA ALA A 727 -3.85 -4.22 -21.67
C ALA A 727 -4.82 -3.19 -22.28
N ALA A 728 -4.43 -2.54 -23.38
CA ALA A 728 -5.32 -1.61 -24.09
C ALA A 728 -6.59 -2.31 -24.58
N VAL A 729 -6.47 -3.48 -25.21
CA VAL A 729 -7.63 -4.29 -25.63
C VAL A 729 -8.51 -4.65 -24.43
N ALA A 730 -7.90 -5.13 -23.35
CA ALA A 730 -8.63 -5.57 -22.15
C ALA A 730 -9.40 -4.43 -21.47
N LEU A 731 -8.89 -3.20 -21.56
CA LEU A 731 -9.54 -1.99 -21.05
C LEU A 731 -10.49 -1.32 -22.07
N GLY A 732 -10.68 -1.92 -23.26
CA GLY A 732 -11.49 -1.34 -24.33
C GLY A 732 -10.87 -0.11 -25.01
N ASP A 733 -9.58 0.15 -24.81
CA ASP A 733 -8.86 1.27 -25.41
C ASP A 733 -8.52 0.98 -26.88
N LYS A 734 -9.12 1.79 -27.77
CA LYS A 734 -8.87 1.76 -29.22
C LYS A 734 -7.93 2.88 -29.69
N GLY A 735 -7.38 3.67 -28.76
CA GLY A 735 -6.51 4.82 -29.04
C GLY A 735 -5.02 4.48 -29.04
N VAL A 736 -4.62 3.32 -28.50
CA VAL A 736 -3.22 2.87 -28.59
C VAL A 736 -2.84 2.54 -30.04
N THR A 737 -1.74 3.12 -30.52
CA THR A 737 -1.19 2.83 -31.85
C THR A 737 -0.55 1.44 -31.89
N TRP A 738 -1.06 0.59 -32.78
CA TRP A 738 -0.43 -0.69 -33.14
C TRP A 738 0.50 -0.52 -34.34
N PRO A 739 1.58 -1.31 -34.46
CA PRO A 739 2.33 -1.42 -35.70
C PRO A 739 1.38 -1.79 -36.85
N LYS A 740 1.49 -1.10 -37.99
CA LYS A 740 0.57 -1.27 -39.14
C LYS A 740 0.42 -2.74 -39.59
N PRO A 741 1.50 -3.55 -39.68
CA PRO A 741 1.37 -4.96 -40.04
C PRO A 741 0.57 -5.82 -39.04
N TYR A 742 0.34 -5.34 -37.81
CA TYR A 742 -0.34 -6.10 -36.75
C TYR A 742 -1.84 -5.81 -36.65
N TYR A 743 -2.40 -4.96 -37.53
CA TYR A 743 -3.84 -4.65 -37.54
C TYR A 743 -4.75 -5.88 -37.63
N PRO A 744 -4.47 -6.92 -38.46
CA PRO A 744 -5.32 -8.12 -38.48
C PRO A 744 -5.38 -8.83 -37.11
N GLY A 745 -4.27 -8.86 -36.36
CA GLY A 745 -4.20 -9.43 -35.02
C GLY A 745 -4.95 -8.58 -33.99
N ARG A 746 -4.76 -7.26 -34.04
CA ARG A 746 -5.53 -6.28 -33.24
C ARG A 746 -7.03 -6.47 -33.44
N ASP A 747 -7.47 -6.50 -34.69
CA ASP A 747 -8.89 -6.59 -35.03
C ASP A 747 -9.50 -7.92 -34.58
N GLN A 748 -8.72 -9.00 -34.61
CA GLN A 748 -9.12 -10.27 -34.02
C GLN A 748 -9.28 -10.16 -32.50
N MET A 749 -8.34 -9.53 -31.79
CA MET A 749 -8.42 -9.33 -30.35
C MET A 749 -9.61 -8.47 -29.94
N TYR A 750 -9.89 -7.37 -30.65
CA TYR A 750 -11.08 -6.56 -30.40
C TYR A 750 -12.38 -7.37 -30.55
N ARG A 751 -12.51 -8.17 -31.61
CA ARG A 751 -13.70 -9.04 -31.79
C ARG A 751 -13.85 -10.07 -30.67
N LEU A 752 -12.74 -10.61 -30.15
CA LEU A 752 -12.77 -11.58 -29.05
C LEU A 752 -13.16 -10.92 -27.73
N ALA A 753 -12.65 -9.72 -27.46
CA ALA A 753 -13.03 -8.93 -26.28
C ALA A 753 -14.52 -8.56 -26.31
N GLU A 754 -15.01 -8.03 -27.44
CA GLU A 754 -16.43 -7.71 -27.64
C GLU A 754 -17.33 -8.95 -27.45
N ARG A 755 -16.89 -10.13 -27.90
CA ARG A 755 -17.63 -11.39 -27.65
C ARG A 755 -17.64 -11.78 -26.18
N ALA A 756 -16.52 -11.66 -25.48
CA ALA A 756 -16.45 -11.98 -24.05
C ALA A 756 -17.40 -11.10 -23.23
N GLU A 757 -17.51 -9.81 -23.57
CA GLU A 757 -18.49 -8.90 -22.96
C GLU A 757 -19.94 -9.36 -23.21
N THR A 758 -20.27 -9.83 -24.42
CA THR A 758 -21.62 -10.32 -24.75
C THR A 758 -22.00 -11.66 -24.13
N VAL A 759 -21.01 -12.47 -23.72
CA VAL A 759 -21.21 -13.82 -23.18
C VAL A 759 -21.25 -13.84 -21.65
N THR A 760 -20.93 -12.73 -20.97
CA THR A 760 -21.04 -12.65 -19.51
C THR A 760 -22.53 -12.53 -19.11
N PRO A 761 -23.15 -13.56 -18.49
CA PRO A 761 -24.56 -13.48 -18.10
C PRO A 761 -24.73 -12.53 -16.92
N ILE A 762 -25.88 -11.86 -16.89
CA ILE A 762 -26.44 -11.23 -15.69
C ILE A 762 -26.74 -12.34 -14.68
N GLU A 763 -25.82 -12.61 -13.75
CA GLU A 763 -26.06 -13.43 -12.55
C GLU A 763 -25.24 -12.84 -11.38
N GLY A 764 -25.79 -12.43 -10.23
CA GLY A 764 -27.17 -12.35 -9.78
C GLY A 764 -27.33 -11.22 -8.76
N ALA A 765 -28.59 -10.79 -8.63
CA ALA A 765 -29.09 -9.73 -7.76
C ALA A 765 -29.05 -10.08 -6.26
#